data_AF-A0A2U1R0W1-F1
#
_entry.id   AF-A0A2U1R0W1-F1
#
_cell.length_a   1.000
_cell.length_b   1.000
_cell.length_c   1.000
_cell.angle_alpha   90.00
_cell.angle_beta   90.00
_cell.angle_gamma   90.00
#
_symmetry.space_group_name_H-M   'P 1'
#
loop_
_entity.id
_entity.type
_entity.pdbx_description
1 polymer ?
#
loop_
_entity_poly.entity_id
_entity_poly.type
_entity_poly.pdbx_seq_one_letter_code
_entity_poly.pdbx_strand_id
1 'polypeptide(L)'
;MKTKLLLLLFLANFSIYAQTNLVSNGNLETWAAGVPQNWTISNSVTQSLNSSGGTYSAQLSYITVSPKIIASVPLKAGATYTIKYKYKYVNSNYSGDHPISLKISAAGSSSSISSSIFATNNLWTEKETTFTPDSDLSYDLSISTFSFDSQAFDILIDDVAVYDDNEVLQYTAIPDINFENKLISLGIDSGTPDGQVLTSKVASLTVLDVSSSSITDLTGIEAFVALKSLSCSTNRLTQLNVSKNIALTELNCSNNLLTALDLSGNTLLTSISCDYNKLTTLSFSNNLALTNIVCANNQLTSIDVSKQLALETLNCGYNKIDALDVTSNVNLWKIICNDNWLKSLDLSKNNKLTFMFAHSNSLSSLNIQNGTNYLFNPNTSVASFYQNPYLTCIQVDNIAEANARWVNRKDALADFSTDCAAFTSIPDVNFEKKLIALGIDRDGLNGKVQTSRIASVKVLNITSSSIADITGIQDFEALTTLYCYDNQITTLDISKNINLTTLSCGQNKLTSLDVSKNLALQDLSFSSNQLTTIDVSKNLALTSLAFFSNNLTSLDISHNLALNVLQSQSNQLTTIDISKNSALTVLGVSTNKLTNLDVSANLNLTSLACDQNLLTSLDVSKNTLLKTLNCSNNELKCILVADVDFAYTYWSNTKDKSAFYTKDCDAVTLIPDLNFENKLISLGIDTGTPDGQVLTGSIANVTFLNVSKSNISDLTGIQDFISLNYLNCGQNSLTALDVSENAVLDALFCNNNQIAVLDVSKNTALTFLSCNNNQIKALDVSKNTALTVLDCNNNQIATIDVSNNLALTDLICYANKLTSLDVKKNTALTKLDSGSNQYTSLDVSANTALTFLGCNTSQLTSIDVSKNTALTLLDCRENKITNLDVSKLTALTELYCQSNQLKDLDVSKNKSLELINCSKNQLTTLDLSTHPATIGLYANSNQLTSLNLKNGNNANFQLLYLNLTNNPNLSCIQVDDKVYSDANWSAKKDATANYDTNCSSFYTEIPDSNFEQKLVDLGIDTDGLNGKITTANITSITSLDLSNGNIKNLAGIENFTALNILDCRNNQLTTLDLSKNSNLQILYATGNPLVYLNLKNGNNQNLIIQPETAKNAAGITGTTFIGLTSLSCVKVDDAAYSNTNWAKIKETTTTYSETCTLGLEDSVFDKVALYPNPTKGELNIQNVQLEKATVYNSLGQLVKTFTLDSSNSDNKINLSGLPKGIYYVYLINQDFASAKKVIVE
;
A
#
# COMPACT_ATOMS: atom_id res chain seq x y z
N MET A 1 -1.47 56.36 9.86
CA MET A 1 -2.18 56.96 11.01
C MET A 1 -3.68 56.99 10.74
N LYS A 2 -4.50 57.08 11.81
CA LYS A 2 -5.84 57.72 11.86
C LYS A 2 -6.66 57.72 10.54
N THR A 3 -7.49 56.69 10.34
CA THR A 3 -8.94 56.70 10.65
C THR A 3 -9.83 57.56 9.74
N LYS A 4 -10.86 56.89 9.19
CA LYS A 4 -12.27 57.32 9.20
C LYS A 4 -12.56 58.80 8.86
N LEU A 5 -13.00 59.05 7.62
CA LEU A 5 -14.00 60.11 7.39
C LEU A 5 -14.91 59.82 6.18
N LEU A 6 -14.38 59.25 5.10
CA LEU A 6 -15.14 59.03 3.85
C LEU A 6 -15.87 57.67 3.72
N LEU A 7 -16.29 57.09 4.85
CA LEU A 7 -17.09 55.84 4.90
C LEU A 7 -18.52 56.10 5.42
N LEU A 8 -18.99 57.35 5.45
CA LEU A 8 -20.18 57.76 6.23
C LEU A 8 -21.38 58.26 5.41
N LEU A 9 -21.39 58.06 4.08
CA LEU A 9 -22.46 58.58 3.20
C LEU A 9 -23.12 57.56 2.25
N PHE A 10 -22.77 56.27 2.31
CA PHE A 10 -23.45 55.20 1.57
C PHE A 10 -23.87 54.02 2.47
N LEU A 11 -24.31 54.35 3.69
CA LEU A 11 -25.13 53.46 4.52
C LEU A 11 -26.59 53.93 4.45
N ALA A 12 -27.37 53.33 3.55
CA ALA A 12 -28.82 53.46 3.48
C ALA A 12 -29.44 52.12 3.07
N ASN A 13 -29.71 51.28 4.07
CA ASN A 13 -30.54 50.09 3.88
C ASN A 13 -32.01 50.50 3.78
N PHE A 14 -32.75 49.88 2.86
CA PHE A 14 -34.21 49.77 2.94
C PHE A 14 -34.58 48.33 3.30
N SER A 15 -35.64 48.14 4.08
CA SER A 15 -36.10 46.84 4.59
C SER A 15 -37.46 46.47 4.00
N ILE A 16 -37.69 45.17 3.77
CA ILE A 16 -38.90 44.60 3.13
C ILE A 16 -39.23 43.26 3.83
N TYR A 17 -40.51 42.87 3.91
CA TYR A 17 -41.01 41.72 4.70
C TYR A 17 -41.85 40.71 3.86
N ALA A 18 -42.19 39.55 4.43
CA ALA A 18 -43.00 38.48 3.81
C ALA A 18 -43.74 37.62 4.89
N GLN A 19 -44.60 36.67 4.47
CA GLN A 19 -45.59 35.96 5.32
C GLN A 19 -45.23 34.52 5.72
N THR A 20 -45.93 33.94 6.73
CA THR A 20 -45.53 32.69 7.44
C THR A 20 -46.68 31.82 7.99
N ASN A 21 -46.36 30.55 8.32
CA ASN A 21 -47.20 29.60 9.09
C ASN A 21 -47.16 29.93 10.61
N LEU A 22 -48.25 29.63 11.32
CA LEU A 22 -48.60 30.22 12.63
C LEU A 22 -48.68 29.21 13.80
N VAL A 23 -48.63 27.89 13.55
CA VAL A 23 -48.45 26.86 14.60
C VAL A 23 -47.42 25.84 14.14
N SER A 24 -46.41 25.58 14.98
CA SER A 24 -45.44 24.52 14.78
C SER A 24 -45.84 23.26 15.54
N ASN A 25 -46.04 22.15 14.84
CA ASN A 25 -46.23 20.83 15.46
C ASN A 25 -45.08 20.49 16.44
N GLY A 26 -43.84 20.56 15.95
CA GLY A 26 -42.67 20.13 16.69
C GLY A 26 -42.38 20.96 17.94
N ASN A 27 -42.78 20.45 19.10
CA ASN A 27 -42.15 20.68 20.42
C ASN A 27 -42.72 19.80 21.55
N LEU A 28 -43.75 18.98 21.32
CA LEU A 28 -44.04 17.83 22.20
C LEU A 28 -42.85 16.86 22.19
N GLU A 29 -42.35 16.56 20.99
CA GLU A 29 -41.31 15.55 20.72
C GLU A 29 -39.91 15.85 21.31
N THR A 30 -39.74 17.00 21.95
CA THR A 30 -38.51 17.47 22.63
C THR A 30 -38.73 17.74 24.14
N TRP A 31 -39.94 17.49 24.64
CA TRP A 31 -40.36 17.78 26.01
C TRP A 31 -39.84 16.74 27.02
N ALA A 32 -38.82 17.12 27.81
CA ALA A 32 -38.15 16.23 28.75
C ALA A 32 -38.70 16.23 30.19
N ALA A 33 -39.38 17.31 30.60
CA ALA A 33 -40.16 17.44 31.85
C ALA A 33 -40.96 18.77 31.86
N GLY A 34 -41.98 18.88 32.71
CA GLY A 34 -42.64 20.16 33.02
C GLY A 34 -43.87 20.46 32.16
N VAL A 35 -43.76 21.38 31.19
CA VAL A 35 -44.82 21.77 30.24
C VAL A 35 -44.19 21.93 28.84
N PRO A 36 -44.82 21.49 27.73
CA PRO A 36 -44.24 21.62 26.39
C PRO A 36 -44.15 23.09 25.95
N GLN A 37 -43.13 23.43 25.17
CA GLN A 37 -42.88 24.81 24.76
C GLN A 37 -44.01 25.37 23.88
N ASN A 38 -44.51 26.55 24.22
CA ASN A 38 -45.64 27.25 23.60
C ASN A 38 -47.02 26.56 23.73
N TRP A 39 -47.11 25.49 24.54
CA TRP A 39 -48.37 24.87 24.96
C TRP A 39 -48.63 25.12 26.45
N THR A 40 -49.87 24.98 26.88
CA THR A 40 -50.24 24.86 28.30
C THR A 40 -50.95 23.54 28.55
N ILE A 41 -50.81 22.97 29.74
CA ILE A 41 -51.39 21.67 30.13
C ILE A 41 -52.17 21.81 31.44
N SER A 42 -53.16 20.93 31.66
CA SER A 42 -54.02 20.97 32.85
C SER A 42 -54.45 19.58 33.30
N ASN A 43 -54.52 19.37 34.62
CA ASN A 43 -54.69 18.09 35.29
C ASN A 43 -53.57 17.08 34.92
N SER A 44 -53.86 15.78 34.94
CA SER A 44 -52.86 14.72 34.76
C SER A 44 -52.40 14.59 33.30
N VAL A 45 -51.47 15.46 32.90
CA VAL A 45 -50.76 15.39 31.62
C VAL A 45 -49.27 15.15 31.88
N THR A 46 -48.72 14.13 31.25
CA THR A 46 -47.30 13.73 31.33
C THR A 46 -46.76 13.45 29.93
N GLN A 47 -45.43 13.48 29.74
CA GLN A 47 -44.83 13.00 28.50
C GLN A 47 -44.90 11.47 28.41
N SER A 48 -44.93 10.92 27.20
CA SER A 48 -44.85 9.47 26.98
C SER A 48 -44.01 9.13 25.76
N LEU A 49 -43.14 8.11 25.90
CA LEU A 49 -42.25 7.59 24.86
C LEU A 49 -42.99 6.84 23.72
N ASN A 50 -44.32 6.83 23.76
CA ASN A 50 -45.20 6.26 22.75
C ASN A 50 -45.76 7.42 21.93
N SER A 51 -45.16 7.72 20.78
CA SER A 51 -45.45 8.88 19.90
C SER A 51 -46.03 8.45 18.54
N SER A 52 -46.59 9.38 17.77
CA SER A 52 -46.94 9.16 16.36
C SER A 52 -45.81 9.58 15.42
N GLY A 53 -44.99 10.55 15.81
CA GLY A 53 -43.90 11.07 14.97
C GLY A 53 -42.83 11.86 15.73
N GLY A 54 -42.01 11.19 16.54
CA GLY A 54 -40.87 11.80 17.25
C GLY A 54 -40.46 11.01 18.49
N THR A 55 -40.00 11.70 19.54
CA THR A 55 -39.51 11.09 20.79
C THR A 55 -40.56 11.02 21.92
N TYR A 56 -41.54 11.92 21.96
CA TYR A 56 -42.44 12.12 23.11
C TYR A 56 -43.80 12.71 22.71
N SER A 57 -44.89 11.94 22.87
CA SER A 57 -46.24 12.50 22.81
C SER A 57 -46.69 13.06 24.17
N ALA A 58 -47.76 13.86 24.15
CA ALA A 58 -48.49 14.23 25.36
C ALA A 58 -49.44 13.10 25.77
N GLN A 59 -49.20 12.47 26.92
CA GLN A 59 -50.10 11.53 27.57
C GLN A 59 -51.08 12.25 28.50
N LEU A 60 -52.36 12.10 28.22
CA LEU A 60 -53.50 12.68 28.91
C LEU A 60 -54.21 11.54 29.69
N SER A 61 -53.99 11.50 31.00
CA SER A 61 -54.49 10.45 31.90
C SER A 61 -55.77 10.87 32.61
N TYR A 62 -56.91 10.25 32.27
CA TYR A 62 -58.18 10.47 32.97
C TYR A 62 -58.25 9.58 34.22
N ILE A 63 -58.56 10.19 35.37
CA ILE A 63 -58.81 9.46 36.63
C ILE A 63 -60.16 9.88 37.21
N THR A 64 -60.31 11.16 37.56
CA THR A 64 -61.57 11.76 38.05
C THR A 64 -61.88 13.13 37.44
N VAL A 65 -60.94 13.73 36.70
CA VAL A 65 -61.07 15.03 36.02
C VAL A 65 -60.36 15.00 34.67
N SER A 66 -60.88 15.79 33.73
CA SER A 66 -60.43 15.85 32.33
C SER A 66 -59.02 16.46 32.17
N PRO A 67 -58.03 15.71 31.66
CA PRO A 67 -56.75 16.26 31.22
C PRO A 67 -56.86 16.96 29.86
N LYS A 68 -56.03 17.99 29.63
CA LYS A 68 -56.01 18.74 28.37
C LYS A 68 -54.69 19.46 28.09
N ILE A 69 -54.45 19.75 26.80
CA ILE A 69 -53.38 20.61 26.27
C ILE A 69 -53.98 21.74 25.42
N ILE A 70 -53.34 22.92 25.38
CA ILE A 70 -53.82 24.11 24.64
C ILE A 70 -52.65 24.88 24.02
N ALA A 71 -52.80 25.33 22.76
CA ALA A 71 -51.91 26.29 22.10
C ALA A 71 -52.68 27.57 21.70
N SER A 72 -52.05 28.74 21.86
CA SER A 72 -52.64 30.05 21.49
C SER A 72 -52.11 30.50 20.13
N VAL A 73 -52.99 30.67 19.14
CA VAL A 73 -52.64 30.94 17.74
C VAL A 73 -53.05 32.35 17.31
N PRO A 74 -52.13 33.25 16.91
CA PRO A 74 -52.48 34.59 16.43
C PRO A 74 -53.05 34.53 15.02
N LEU A 75 -54.30 34.96 14.82
CA LEU A 75 -55.01 34.97 13.52
C LEU A 75 -55.60 36.37 13.25
N LYS A 76 -55.74 36.78 11.98
CA LYS A 76 -56.31 38.08 11.58
C LYS A 76 -57.75 37.96 11.09
N ALA A 77 -58.61 38.93 11.42
CA ALA A 77 -60.02 38.96 11.03
C ALA A 77 -60.21 38.81 9.52
N GLY A 78 -61.13 37.93 9.09
CA GLY A 78 -61.55 37.81 7.69
C GLY A 78 -60.55 37.12 6.75
N ALA A 79 -59.28 37.00 7.12
CA ALA A 79 -58.37 36.01 6.55
C ALA A 79 -58.84 34.59 6.95
N THR A 80 -58.56 33.57 6.13
CA THR A 80 -59.13 32.22 6.29
C THR A 80 -58.05 31.16 6.51
N TYR A 81 -58.18 30.37 7.58
CA TYR A 81 -57.13 29.51 8.13
C TYR A 81 -57.56 28.02 8.25
N THR A 82 -56.59 27.11 8.42
CA THR A 82 -56.76 25.63 8.40
C THR A 82 -56.00 24.97 9.56
N ILE A 83 -56.51 23.87 10.16
CA ILE A 83 -56.05 23.26 11.44
C ILE A 83 -56.09 21.71 11.41
N LYS A 84 -55.12 20.99 12.03
CA LYS A 84 -55.01 19.50 12.05
C LYS A 84 -54.47 18.92 13.39
N TYR A 85 -54.68 17.62 13.71
CA TYR A 85 -54.06 16.86 14.85
C TYR A 85 -54.18 15.31 14.78
N LYS A 86 -53.41 14.57 15.60
CA LYS A 86 -53.39 13.09 15.76
C LYS A 86 -53.58 12.59 17.22
N TYR A 87 -54.00 11.33 17.42
CA TYR A 87 -54.16 10.69 18.76
C TYR A 87 -54.07 9.13 18.81
N LYS A 88 -53.86 8.53 20.01
CA LYS A 88 -53.88 7.06 20.33
C LYS A 88 -54.26 6.76 21.79
N TYR A 89 -54.65 5.52 22.14
CA TYR A 89 -54.96 5.06 23.51
C TYR A 89 -53.87 4.10 24.03
N VAL A 90 -53.61 4.07 25.34
CA VAL A 90 -52.47 3.30 25.91
C VAL A 90 -52.83 1.83 26.21
N ASN A 91 -53.89 1.60 26.99
CA ASN A 91 -54.34 0.26 27.40
C ASN A 91 -55.62 -0.16 26.65
N SER A 92 -56.10 -1.39 26.87
CA SER A 92 -57.30 -1.95 26.22
C SER A 92 -58.64 -1.28 26.57
N ASN A 93 -58.64 -0.23 27.41
CA ASN A 93 -59.82 0.55 27.81
C ASN A 93 -60.25 1.60 26.74
N TYR A 94 -60.09 1.31 25.44
CA TYR A 94 -60.65 2.14 24.38
C TYR A 94 -62.13 1.77 24.13
N SER A 95 -63.03 2.74 24.21
CA SER A 95 -64.46 2.52 23.92
C SER A 95 -65.16 3.82 23.49
N GLY A 96 -66.44 3.71 23.16
CA GLY A 96 -67.32 4.86 22.96
C GLY A 96 -67.55 5.70 24.23
N ASP A 97 -67.12 5.22 25.39
CA ASP A 97 -67.34 5.85 26.69
C ASP A 97 -66.17 6.77 27.10
N HIS A 98 -65.06 6.79 26.33
CA HIS A 98 -63.79 7.44 26.68
C HIS A 98 -63.24 8.46 25.64
N PRO A 99 -64.04 9.38 25.05
CA PRO A 99 -63.64 10.23 23.93
C PRO A 99 -62.53 11.28 24.17
N ILE A 100 -62.04 11.77 23.02
CA ILE A 100 -61.16 12.95 22.86
C ILE A 100 -61.98 14.10 22.26
N SER A 101 -61.64 15.35 22.57
CA SER A 101 -62.28 16.52 21.95
C SER A 101 -61.29 17.63 21.61
N LEU A 102 -61.41 18.17 20.38
CA LEU A 102 -60.83 19.44 19.96
C LEU A 102 -61.82 20.57 20.23
N LYS A 103 -61.35 21.66 20.83
CA LYS A 103 -62.08 22.90 21.04
C LYS A 103 -61.29 24.10 20.53
N ILE A 104 -61.95 24.95 19.74
CA ILE A 104 -61.42 26.27 19.36
C ILE A 104 -62.28 27.34 20.04
N SER A 105 -61.65 28.28 20.72
CA SER A 105 -62.29 29.44 21.36
C SER A 105 -61.37 30.65 21.32
N ALA A 106 -61.91 31.87 21.22
CA ALA A 106 -61.12 33.08 21.48
C ALA A 106 -60.62 33.05 22.95
N ALA A 107 -59.38 33.49 23.19
CA ALA A 107 -58.77 33.39 24.52
C ALA A 107 -59.62 34.09 25.60
N GLY A 108 -60.09 33.31 26.59
CA GLY A 108 -60.99 33.78 27.65
C GLY A 108 -62.50 33.75 27.34
N SER A 109 -62.93 33.27 26.16
CA SER A 109 -64.35 33.13 25.81
C SER A 109 -64.91 31.71 26.05
N SER A 110 -66.19 31.60 26.38
CA SER A 110 -66.88 30.33 26.66
C SER A 110 -67.54 29.66 25.44
N SER A 111 -67.61 30.35 24.30
CA SER A 111 -68.23 29.81 23.07
C SER A 111 -67.23 28.96 22.28
N SER A 112 -67.11 27.67 22.65
CA SER A 112 -66.19 26.74 21.98
C SER A 112 -66.86 25.98 20.83
N ILE A 113 -66.23 25.99 19.64
CA ILE A 113 -66.54 25.00 18.59
C ILE A 113 -65.88 23.69 19.01
N SER A 114 -66.68 22.65 19.29
CA SER A 114 -66.23 21.39 19.89
C SER A 114 -66.49 20.22 18.94
N SER A 115 -65.46 19.51 18.50
CA SER A 115 -65.60 18.19 17.88
C SER A 115 -65.15 17.12 18.88
N SER A 116 -65.87 15.99 18.94
CA SER A 116 -65.57 14.88 19.85
C SER A 116 -65.44 13.58 19.06
N ILE A 117 -64.45 12.77 19.42
CA ILE A 117 -63.90 11.71 18.58
C ILE A 117 -63.54 10.51 19.45
N PHE A 118 -64.00 9.33 19.01
CA PHE A 118 -63.92 8.08 19.75
C PHE A 118 -62.96 7.12 19.04
N ALA A 119 -62.32 6.21 19.78
CA ALA A 119 -61.49 5.16 19.19
C ALA A 119 -62.18 3.80 19.24
N THR A 120 -61.93 2.98 18.22
CA THR A 120 -62.36 1.58 18.12
C THR A 120 -61.21 0.58 18.32
N ASN A 121 -59.98 1.08 18.44
CA ASN A 121 -58.75 0.34 18.72
C ASN A 121 -57.73 1.26 19.45
N ASN A 122 -56.58 0.73 19.85
CA ASN A 122 -55.46 1.48 20.45
C ASN A 122 -54.34 1.83 19.46
N LEU A 123 -54.68 2.22 18.23
CA LEU A 123 -53.74 2.69 17.20
C LEU A 123 -53.78 4.23 17.05
N TRP A 124 -52.85 4.79 16.27
CA TRP A 124 -52.79 6.23 15.96
C TRP A 124 -53.81 6.65 14.88
N THR A 125 -54.39 7.85 14.96
CA THR A 125 -55.42 8.37 14.02
C THR A 125 -55.34 9.91 13.85
N GLU A 126 -55.55 10.43 12.63
CA GLU A 126 -55.45 11.87 12.25
C GLU A 126 -56.82 12.54 12.00
N LYS A 127 -56.89 13.88 12.16
CA LYS A 127 -58.07 14.76 11.98
C LYS A 127 -57.71 16.18 11.49
N GLU A 128 -58.64 16.84 10.80
CA GLU A 128 -58.49 18.16 10.15
C GLU A 128 -59.79 18.99 10.19
N THR A 129 -59.69 20.33 10.19
CA THR A 129 -60.80 21.29 10.07
C THR A 129 -60.30 22.68 9.59
N THR A 130 -61.19 23.65 9.37
CA THR A 130 -60.86 25.04 8.98
C THR A 130 -61.52 26.06 9.91
N PHE A 131 -60.97 27.27 9.97
CA PHE A 131 -61.48 28.38 10.78
C PHE A 131 -61.17 29.74 10.16
N THR A 132 -62.18 30.61 10.10
CA THR A 132 -62.04 32.02 9.71
C THR A 132 -62.35 32.84 10.96
N PRO A 133 -61.38 33.51 11.59
CA PRO A 133 -61.62 34.41 12.71
C PRO A 133 -62.46 35.63 12.29
N ASP A 134 -63.27 36.09 13.22
CA ASP A 134 -64.04 37.33 13.12
C ASP A 134 -63.26 38.57 13.61
N SER A 135 -62.09 38.37 14.24
CA SER A 135 -61.30 39.42 14.88
C SER A 135 -59.78 39.11 14.90
N ASP A 136 -58.93 40.14 14.84
CA ASP A 136 -57.47 40.04 14.93
C ASP A 136 -57.04 39.69 16.37
N LEU A 137 -57.04 38.41 16.71
CA LEU A 137 -56.81 37.91 18.07
C LEU A 137 -56.05 36.57 18.06
N SER A 138 -55.50 36.23 19.23
CA SER A 138 -55.05 34.87 19.50
C SER A 138 -56.23 33.98 19.92
N TYR A 139 -56.40 32.85 19.23
CA TYR A 139 -57.42 31.84 19.52
C TYR A 139 -56.78 30.61 20.18
N ASP A 140 -57.41 30.11 21.24
CA ASP A 140 -56.98 28.92 21.98
C ASP A 140 -57.46 27.64 21.28
N LEU A 141 -56.50 26.85 20.81
CA LEU A 141 -56.67 25.52 20.22
C LEU A 141 -56.43 24.46 21.30
N SER A 142 -57.49 23.88 21.85
CA SER A 142 -57.48 22.98 23.01
C SER A 142 -57.81 21.54 22.63
N ILE A 143 -57.01 20.56 23.05
CA ILE A 143 -57.26 19.12 22.90
C ILE A 143 -57.39 18.48 24.28
N SER A 144 -58.42 17.66 24.50
CA SER A 144 -58.84 17.17 25.84
C SER A 144 -59.50 15.79 25.82
N THR A 145 -59.62 15.11 26.96
CA THR A 145 -60.27 13.77 27.07
C THR A 145 -61.30 13.71 28.20
N PHE A 146 -62.29 12.81 28.14
CA PHE A 146 -63.24 12.57 29.24
C PHE A 146 -63.83 11.15 29.29
N SER A 147 -64.34 10.73 30.46
CA SER A 147 -65.06 9.46 30.67
C SER A 147 -66.57 9.67 30.87
N PHE A 148 -67.39 8.74 30.38
CA PHE A 148 -68.82 8.63 30.71
C PHE A 148 -69.12 7.62 31.84
N ASP A 149 -68.31 6.58 32.06
CA ASP A 149 -68.53 5.54 33.08
C ASP A 149 -67.77 5.77 34.40
N SER A 150 -66.89 6.78 34.43
CA SER A 150 -65.97 7.14 35.52
C SER A 150 -64.81 6.16 35.78
N GLN A 151 -64.48 5.27 34.86
CA GLN A 151 -63.22 4.52 34.90
C GLN A 151 -62.04 5.36 34.40
N ALA A 152 -60.83 4.96 34.85
CA ALA A 152 -59.58 5.60 34.48
C ALA A 152 -59.03 5.03 33.16
N PHE A 153 -58.47 5.91 32.31
CA PHE A 153 -57.88 5.57 31.03
C PHE A 153 -56.86 6.62 30.57
N ASP A 154 -55.92 6.22 29.69
CA ASP A 154 -54.83 7.07 29.20
C ASP A 154 -54.85 7.18 27.66
N ILE A 155 -54.61 8.40 27.14
CA ILE A 155 -54.58 8.76 25.72
C ILE A 155 -53.30 9.55 25.40
N LEU A 156 -52.87 9.53 24.14
CA LEU A 156 -51.65 10.13 23.59
C LEU A 156 -52.02 11.09 22.43
N ILE A 157 -51.36 12.26 22.26
CA ILE A 157 -51.69 13.32 21.27
C ILE A 157 -50.43 13.84 20.52
N ASP A 158 -50.57 14.20 19.22
CA ASP A 158 -49.48 14.58 18.28
C ASP A 158 -50.01 15.49 17.09
N ASP A 159 -49.15 16.11 16.27
CA ASP A 159 -49.30 16.64 14.87
C ASP A 159 -50.16 17.90 14.41
N VAL A 160 -49.74 19.19 14.59
CA VAL A 160 -50.61 20.44 14.47
C VAL A 160 -50.05 21.69 13.64
N ALA A 161 -50.83 22.48 12.82
CA ALA A 161 -50.36 23.65 11.94
C ALA A 161 -51.41 24.71 11.35
N VAL A 162 -51.02 25.95 10.85
CA VAL A 162 -51.88 27.12 10.30
C VAL A 162 -51.17 28.23 9.36
N TYR A 163 -51.77 29.18 8.53
CA TYR A 163 -51.07 30.16 7.56
C TYR A 163 -51.82 31.48 7.01
N ASP A 164 -51.19 32.49 6.31
CA ASP A 164 -51.63 33.95 6.05
C ASP A 164 -51.41 34.64 4.60
N ASP A 165 -51.90 35.90 4.27
CA ASP A 165 -52.31 36.47 2.90
C ASP A 165 -51.66 37.58 1.90
N ASN A 166 -51.17 38.86 2.14
CA ASN A 166 -50.94 39.95 1.06
C ASN A 166 -49.93 41.21 1.25
N GLU A 167 -49.56 42.01 0.18
CA GLU A 167 -48.69 43.30 0.16
C GLU A 167 -48.71 44.25 -1.15
N VAL A 168 -47.85 45.31 -1.33
CA VAL A 168 -48.01 46.59 -2.20
C VAL A 168 -46.82 47.03 -3.19
N LEU A 169 -46.64 48.31 -3.71
CA LEU A 169 -46.00 48.68 -5.05
C LEU A 169 -44.92 49.85 -5.25
N GLN A 170 -43.82 49.62 -6.02
CA GLN A 170 -42.72 50.56 -6.53
C GLN A 170 -42.09 50.10 -7.89
N TYR A 171 -41.28 50.89 -8.67
CA TYR A 171 -40.66 50.56 -10.01
C TYR A 171 -39.11 50.69 -10.19
N THR A 172 -38.52 49.91 -11.13
CA THR A 172 -37.09 49.65 -11.44
C THR A 172 -36.86 49.63 -12.97
N ALA A 173 -35.73 50.17 -13.49
CA ALA A 173 -35.43 50.17 -14.93
C ALA A 173 -34.86 48.84 -15.48
N ILE A 174 -35.25 48.45 -16.69
CA ILE A 174 -34.87 47.23 -17.45
C ILE A 174 -34.58 47.62 -18.92
N PRO A 175 -33.32 47.90 -19.32
CA PRO A 175 -33.03 48.48 -20.65
C PRO A 175 -32.92 47.47 -21.80
N ASP A 176 -32.77 46.16 -21.53
CA ASP A 176 -32.79 45.13 -22.59
C ASP A 176 -34.23 44.70 -22.87
N ILE A 177 -34.67 44.99 -24.10
CA ILE A 177 -36.03 44.70 -24.57
C ILE A 177 -36.39 43.20 -24.48
N ASN A 178 -35.41 42.29 -24.56
CA ASN A 178 -35.63 40.85 -24.44
C ASN A 178 -35.71 40.42 -22.96
N PHE A 179 -34.97 41.07 -22.06
CA PHE A 179 -35.11 40.85 -20.61
C PHE A 179 -36.49 41.30 -20.14
N GLU A 180 -36.94 42.48 -20.55
CA GLU A 180 -38.28 42.99 -20.22
C GLU A 180 -39.40 42.11 -20.81
N ASN A 181 -39.33 41.77 -22.11
CA ASN A 181 -40.27 40.80 -22.71
C ASN A 181 -40.27 39.45 -21.98
N LYS A 182 -39.12 38.99 -21.47
CA LYS A 182 -39.04 37.76 -20.69
C LYS A 182 -39.72 37.90 -19.33
N LEU A 183 -39.52 39.02 -18.61
CA LEU A 183 -40.23 39.32 -17.35
C LEU A 183 -41.75 39.41 -17.54
N ILE A 184 -42.21 40.00 -18.65
CA ILE A 184 -43.63 40.01 -19.03
C ILE A 184 -44.12 38.59 -19.34
N SER A 185 -43.36 37.78 -20.10
CA SER A 185 -43.74 36.40 -20.42
C SER A 185 -43.76 35.44 -19.22
N LEU A 186 -43.04 35.80 -18.14
CA LEU A 186 -43.05 35.11 -16.85
C LEU A 186 -44.15 35.62 -15.90
N GLY A 187 -44.93 36.62 -16.30
CA GLY A 187 -45.99 37.24 -15.49
C GLY A 187 -45.49 38.12 -14.33
N ILE A 188 -44.18 38.35 -14.25
CA ILE A 188 -43.55 39.21 -13.23
C ILE A 188 -43.83 40.67 -13.56
N ASP A 189 -43.82 41.01 -14.85
CA ASP A 189 -44.15 42.34 -15.36
C ASP A 189 -45.38 42.34 -16.27
N SER A 190 -45.89 43.52 -16.65
CA SER A 190 -47.15 43.64 -17.40
C SER A 190 -47.30 44.95 -18.18
N GLY A 191 -47.35 44.86 -19.51
CA GLY A 191 -47.63 45.99 -20.39
C GLY A 191 -47.11 45.77 -21.81
N THR A 192 -46.99 46.84 -22.58
CA THR A 192 -45.97 46.92 -23.62
C THR A 192 -44.61 47.22 -22.96
N PRO A 193 -43.50 46.60 -23.39
CA PRO A 193 -42.17 46.93 -22.88
C PRO A 193 -41.92 48.45 -22.97
N ASP A 194 -41.67 49.10 -21.83
CA ASP A 194 -41.44 50.54 -21.69
C ASP A 194 -40.10 50.87 -20.98
N GLY A 195 -39.35 49.84 -20.62
CA GLY A 195 -38.03 49.89 -20.01
C GLY A 195 -38.03 49.78 -18.48
N GLN A 196 -39.10 49.27 -17.83
CA GLN A 196 -39.21 49.26 -16.36
C GLN A 196 -40.17 48.23 -15.73
N VAL A 197 -39.68 47.47 -14.75
CA VAL A 197 -40.45 46.50 -13.94
C VAL A 197 -40.79 47.01 -12.54
N LEU A 198 -41.88 46.53 -11.96
CA LEU A 198 -42.33 46.88 -10.62
C LEU A 198 -41.42 46.29 -9.50
N THR A 199 -40.46 47.08 -8.98
CA THR A 199 -39.59 46.84 -7.81
C THR A 199 -40.20 45.94 -6.74
N SER A 200 -41.43 46.17 -6.27
CA SER A 200 -41.95 45.39 -5.14
C SER A 200 -42.25 43.92 -5.49
N LYS A 201 -42.68 43.65 -6.73
CA LYS A 201 -42.85 42.28 -7.25
C LYS A 201 -41.51 41.58 -7.39
N VAL A 202 -40.46 42.31 -7.78
CA VAL A 202 -39.14 41.71 -8.02
C VAL A 202 -38.31 41.61 -6.74
N ALA A 203 -38.45 42.55 -5.81
CA ALA A 203 -37.70 42.63 -4.56
C ALA A 203 -38.04 41.50 -3.58
N SER A 204 -39.27 40.97 -3.62
CA SER A 204 -39.70 39.80 -2.85
C SER A 204 -39.52 38.47 -3.59
N LEU A 205 -39.18 38.50 -4.88
CA LEU A 205 -39.04 37.32 -5.73
C LEU A 205 -37.82 36.49 -5.30
N THR A 206 -38.01 35.19 -5.06
CA THR A 206 -36.94 34.28 -4.58
C THR A 206 -36.36 33.38 -5.67
N VAL A 207 -37.04 33.16 -6.80
CA VAL A 207 -36.52 32.37 -7.93
C VAL A 207 -36.87 33.06 -9.25
N LEU A 208 -35.93 33.14 -10.18
CA LEU A 208 -36.12 33.69 -11.53
C LEU A 208 -35.40 32.85 -12.59
N ASP A 209 -36.07 32.48 -13.69
CA ASP A 209 -35.42 31.85 -14.85
C ASP A 209 -35.69 32.63 -16.16
N VAL A 210 -34.70 33.39 -16.61
CA VAL A 210 -34.69 34.15 -17.87
C VAL A 210 -33.86 33.48 -18.97
N SER A 211 -33.59 32.18 -18.86
CA SER A 211 -32.75 31.43 -19.82
C SER A 211 -33.32 31.34 -21.24
N SER A 212 -32.46 31.03 -22.21
CA SER A 212 -32.80 30.72 -23.62
C SER A 212 -33.63 31.80 -24.33
N SER A 213 -33.44 33.07 -23.98
CA SER A 213 -34.30 34.19 -24.37
C SER A 213 -33.59 35.27 -25.21
N SER A 214 -32.38 34.97 -25.72
CA SER A 214 -31.52 35.86 -26.54
C SER A 214 -31.15 37.22 -25.91
N ILE A 215 -31.23 37.33 -24.59
CA ILE A 215 -30.92 38.54 -23.82
C ILE A 215 -29.44 38.93 -23.96
N THR A 216 -29.12 40.22 -24.07
CA THR A 216 -27.75 40.76 -24.22
C THR A 216 -27.26 41.60 -23.04
N ASP A 217 -28.17 42.24 -22.31
CA ASP A 217 -27.94 42.99 -21.07
C ASP A 217 -29.00 42.58 -20.01
N LEU A 218 -28.64 42.57 -18.74
CA LEU A 218 -29.47 42.14 -17.61
C LEU A 218 -29.52 43.20 -16.48
N THR A 219 -29.15 44.45 -16.80
CA THR A 219 -29.29 45.62 -15.93
C THR A 219 -30.70 45.71 -15.34
N GLY A 220 -30.80 45.99 -14.04
CA GLY A 220 -32.04 46.06 -13.28
C GLY A 220 -32.34 44.81 -12.44
N ILE A 221 -31.62 43.71 -12.69
CA ILE A 221 -31.64 42.52 -11.82
C ILE A 221 -31.25 42.85 -10.37
N GLU A 222 -30.48 43.91 -10.16
CA GLU A 222 -30.05 44.40 -8.85
C GLU A 222 -31.22 44.75 -7.90
N ALA A 223 -32.42 45.02 -8.41
CA ALA A 223 -33.60 45.29 -7.59
C ALA A 223 -34.25 44.02 -7.00
N PHE A 224 -33.88 42.83 -7.49
CA PHE A 224 -34.43 41.55 -7.04
C PHE A 224 -33.76 41.11 -5.72
N VAL A 225 -33.91 41.90 -4.66
CA VAL A 225 -33.05 41.81 -3.45
C VAL A 225 -33.25 40.54 -2.62
N ALA A 226 -34.43 39.93 -2.62
CA ALA A 226 -34.70 38.64 -1.95
C ALA A 226 -34.39 37.41 -2.83
N LEU A 227 -33.85 37.60 -4.04
CA LEU A 227 -33.61 36.53 -5.00
C LEU A 227 -32.64 35.51 -4.44
N LYS A 228 -33.08 34.24 -4.37
CA LYS A 228 -32.34 33.09 -3.88
C LYS A 228 -31.82 32.21 -5.01
N SER A 229 -32.57 32.03 -6.10
CA SER A 229 -32.10 31.29 -7.29
C SER A 229 -32.31 32.13 -8.54
N LEU A 230 -31.27 32.27 -9.37
CA LEU A 230 -31.34 33.00 -10.64
C LEU A 230 -30.76 32.18 -11.78
N SER A 231 -31.55 31.80 -12.76
CA SER A 231 -31.09 31.22 -14.01
C SER A 231 -31.24 32.24 -15.15
N CYS A 232 -30.19 32.45 -15.93
CA CYS A 232 -30.16 33.34 -17.09
C CYS A 232 -29.32 32.74 -18.23
N SER A 233 -29.25 31.41 -18.27
CA SER A 233 -28.37 30.64 -19.15
C SER A 233 -28.79 30.68 -20.63
N THR A 234 -27.91 30.25 -21.54
CA THR A 234 -28.22 30.10 -22.98
C THR A 234 -28.72 31.40 -23.62
N ASN A 235 -28.14 32.53 -23.20
CA ASN A 235 -28.43 33.87 -23.69
C ASN A 235 -27.21 34.41 -24.46
N ARG A 236 -27.09 35.73 -24.63
CA ARG A 236 -25.95 36.40 -25.30
C ARG A 236 -25.33 37.48 -24.40
N LEU A 237 -25.49 37.33 -23.09
CA LEU A 237 -24.99 38.27 -22.09
C LEU A 237 -23.48 38.38 -22.18
N THR A 238 -22.97 39.61 -22.19
CA THR A 238 -21.52 39.88 -22.11
C THR A 238 -21.06 40.32 -20.73
N GLN A 239 -22.01 40.78 -19.89
CA GLN A 239 -21.82 41.15 -18.49
C GLN A 239 -23.05 40.74 -17.66
N LEU A 240 -22.88 40.62 -16.34
CA LEU A 240 -23.93 40.33 -15.37
C LEU A 240 -23.55 40.94 -14.02
N ASN A 241 -24.42 41.75 -13.41
CA ASN A 241 -24.21 42.35 -12.09
C ASN A 241 -25.24 41.80 -11.08
N VAL A 242 -24.82 40.89 -10.21
CA VAL A 242 -25.66 40.32 -9.14
C VAL A 242 -25.35 40.89 -7.75
N SER A 243 -24.55 41.96 -7.65
CA SER A 243 -23.99 42.47 -6.39
C SER A 243 -25.01 42.93 -5.33
N LYS A 244 -26.27 43.13 -5.71
CA LYS A 244 -27.38 43.51 -4.81
C LYS A 244 -28.30 42.34 -4.45
N ASN A 245 -28.22 41.23 -5.17
CA ASN A 245 -28.97 40.01 -4.92
C ASN A 245 -28.29 39.20 -3.80
N ILE A 246 -28.08 39.83 -2.64
CA ILE A 246 -27.27 39.28 -1.54
C ILE A 246 -27.89 38.03 -0.90
N ALA A 247 -29.18 37.79 -1.15
CA ALA A 247 -29.92 36.60 -0.73
C ALA A 247 -29.66 35.37 -1.62
N LEU A 248 -28.91 35.49 -2.74
CA LEU A 248 -28.70 34.39 -3.68
C LEU A 248 -28.03 33.20 -2.99
N THR A 249 -28.72 32.07 -3.00
CA THR A 249 -28.22 30.73 -2.68
C THR A 249 -27.84 29.96 -3.96
N GLU A 250 -28.39 30.30 -5.12
CA GLU A 250 -28.12 29.63 -6.40
C GLU A 250 -28.05 30.62 -7.58
N LEU A 251 -27.18 30.37 -8.56
CA LEU A 251 -27.10 31.15 -9.79
C LEU A 251 -26.71 30.25 -10.97
N ASN A 252 -27.36 30.37 -12.13
CA ASN A 252 -27.03 29.68 -13.38
C ASN A 252 -26.98 30.67 -14.56
N CYS A 253 -25.81 31.21 -14.86
CA CYS A 253 -25.55 32.10 -15.98
C CYS A 253 -24.80 31.41 -17.14
N SER A 254 -24.91 30.08 -17.27
CA SER A 254 -24.14 29.31 -18.26
C SER A 254 -24.51 29.61 -19.72
N ASN A 255 -23.74 29.12 -20.69
CA ASN A 255 -24.02 29.24 -22.13
C ASN A 255 -24.27 30.70 -22.56
N ASN A 256 -23.35 31.60 -22.20
CA ASN A 256 -23.42 33.03 -22.49
C ASN A 256 -22.08 33.51 -23.09
N LEU A 257 -21.86 34.82 -23.15
CA LEU A 257 -20.63 35.44 -23.66
C LEU A 257 -19.88 36.24 -22.57
N LEU A 258 -20.16 35.95 -21.28
CA LEU A 258 -19.60 36.67 -20.12
C LEU A 258 -18.07 36.55 -20.10
N THR A 259 -17.37 37.68 -19.91
CA THR A 259 -15.90 37.72 -19.80
C THR A 259 -15.41 37.95 -18.37
N ALA A 260 -16.27 38.43 -17.48
CA ALA A 260 -16.03 38.53 -16.03
C ALA A 260 -17.36 38.36 -15.26
N LEU A 261 -17.27 37.98 -13.99
CA LEU A 261 -18.40 37.84 -13.07
C LEU A 261 -17.93 38.11 -11.64
N ASP A 262 -18.62 39.00 -10.91
CA ASP A 262 -18.37 39.27 -9.48
C ASP A 262 -19.50 38.65 -8.65
N LEU A 263 -19.11 37.89 -7.62
CA LEU A 263 -19.99 37.21 -6.67
C LEU A 263 -19.75 37.67 -5.22
N SER A 264 -18.88 38.66 -5.00
CA SER A 264 -18.32 39.00 -3.69
C SER A 264 -19.35 39.47 -2.64
N GLY A 265 -20.51 39.95 -3.08
CA GLY A 265 -21.65 40.33 -2.23
C GLY A 265 -22.65 39.18 -1.95
N ASN A 266 -22.59 38.10 -2.72
CA ASN A 266 -23.55 36.99 -2.70
C ASN A 266 -23.10 35.89 -1.72
N THR A 267 -22.83 36.28 -0.48
CA THR A 267 -22.15 35.44 0.54
C THR A 267 -22.91 34.16 0.91
N LEU A 268 -24.22 34.15 0.68
CA LEU A 268 -25.12 33.03 0.95
C LEU A 268 -25.18 31.98 -0.18
N LEU A 269 -24.44 32.17 -1.29
CA LEU A 269 -24.43 31.22 -2.41
C LEU A 269 -24.02 29.82 -1.94
N THR A 270 -24.91 28.85 -2.17
CA THR A 270 -24.70 27.41 -2.04
C THR A 270 -24.46 26.75 -3.41
N SER A 271 -24.95 27.31 -4.52
CA SER A 271 -24.78 26.76 -5.88
C SER A 271 -24.43 27.85 -6.91
N ILE A 272 -23.54 27.56 -7.86
CA ILE A 272 -23.23 28.44 -9.01
C ILE A 272 -22.98 27.59 -10.26
N SER A 273 -23.58 27.99 -11.39
CA SER A 273 -23.30 27.52 -12.75
C SER A 273 -23.01 28.73 -13.63
N CYS A 274 -21.84 28.79 -14.24
CA CYS A 274 -21.41 29.84 -15.17
C CYS A 274 -20.62 29.27 -16.34
N ASP A 275 -20.84 27.99 -16.64
CA ASP A 275 -20.18 27.22 -17.68
C ASP A 275 -20.50 27.72 -19.10
N TYR A 276 -19.72 27.32 -20.11
CA TYR A 276 -19.86 27.78 -21.51
C TYR A 276 -19.95 29.31 -21.64
N ASN A 277 -18.92 29.99 -21.16
CA ASN A 277 -18.77 31.44 -21.20
C ASN A 277 -17.35 31.79 -21.70
N LYS A 278 -16.86 33.00 -21.44
CA LYS A 278 -15.51 33.48 -21.80
C LYS A 278 -14.77 34.08 -20.60
N LEU A 279 -15.14 33.67 -19.38
CA LEU A 279 -14.57 34.16 -18.12
C LEU A 279 -13.07 33.87 -18.06
N THR A 280 -12.25 34.87 -17.78
CA THR A 280 -10.78 34.72 -17.62
C THR A 280 -10.33 34.65 -16.16
N THR A 281 -11.15 35.16 -15.24
CA THR A 281 -10.96 35.06 -13.78
C THR A 281 -12.32 34.90 -13.08
N LEU A 282 -12.31 34.27 -11.90
CA LEU A 282 -13.46 34.13 -11.01
C LEU A 282 -12.97 33.92 -9.57
N SER A 283 -13.70 34.43 -8.56
CA SER A 283 -13.32 34.29 -7.14
C SER A 283 -14.53 34.00 -6.28
N PHE A 284 -14.35 33.12 -5.29
CA PHE A 284 -15.38 32.71 -4.34
C PHE A 284 -15.05 33.12 -2.89
N SER A 285 -14.10 34.03 -2.70
CA SER A 285 -13.44 34.24 -1.39
C SER A 285 -14.35 34.66 -0.22
N ASN A 286 -15.57 35.13 -0.50
CA ASN A 286 -16.62 35.48 0.48
C ASN A 286 -17.82 34.49 0.48
N ASN A 287 -17.89 33.58 -0.49
CA ASN A 287 -19.05 32.70 -0.76
C ASN A 287 -18.85 31.37 -0.03
N LEU A 288 -18.74 31.44 1.30
CA LEU A 288 -18.26 30.32 2.14
C LEU A 288 -19.25 29.15 2.23
N ALA A 289 -20.53 29.38 1.87
CA ALA A 289 -21.59 28.39 1.90
C ALA A 289 -21.68 27.51 0.64
N LEU A 290 -20.83 27.72 -0.37
CA LEU A 290 -20.92 26.98 -1.64
C LEU A 290 -20.75 25.47 -1.45
N THR A 291 -21.81 24.74 -1.80
CA THR A 291 -21.88 23.28 -1.91
C THR A 291 -21.73 22.82 -3.37
N ASN A 292 -22.07 23.63 -4.37
CA ASN A 292 -21.95 23.27 -5.80
C ASN A 292 -21.36 24.42 -6.64
N ILE A 293 -20.28 24.15 -7.38
CA ILE A 293 -19.65 25.12 -8.30
C ILE A 293 -19.52 24.47 -9.68
N VAL A 294 -19.98 25.14 -10.72
CA VAL A 294 -19.87 24.73 -12.12
C VAL A 294 -19.43 25.96 -12.94
N CYS A 295 -18.22 25.93 -13.50
CA CYS A 295 -17.61 27.04 -14.26
C CYS A 295 -16.88 26.56 -15.52
N ALA A 296 -17.22 25.36 -16.00
CA ALA A 296 -16.55 24.71 -17.13
C ALA A 296 -16.69 25.45 -18.48
N ASN A 297 -15.89 25.12 -19.49
CA ASN A 297 -15.93 25.75 -20.82
C ASN A 297 -15.82 27.29 -20.74
N ASN A 298 -14.71 27.76 -20.18
CA ASN A 298 -14.37 29.17 -20.00
C ASN A 298 -12.89 29.39 -20.40
N GLN A 299 -12.25 30.45 -19.91
CA GLN A 299 -10.82 30.74 -20.15
C GLN A 299 -10.07 31.05 -18.84
N LEU A 300 -10.54 30.54 -17.71
CA LEU A 300 -9.97 30.76 -16.38
C LEU A 300 -8.53 30.25 -16.32
N THR A 301 -7.59 31.07 -15.81
CA THR A 301 -6.18 30.68 -15.62
C THR A 301 -5.83 30.26 -14.20
N SER A 302 -6.69 30.55 -13.22
CA SER A 302 -6.57 30.13 -11.83
C SER A 302 -7.94 30.11 -11.15
N ILE A 303 -8.06 29.36 -10.05
CA ILE A 303 -9.27 29.28 -9.22
C ILE A 303 -8.84 28.97 -7.77
N ASP A 304 -9.48 29.61 -6.79
CA ASP A 304 -9.28 29.34 -5.35
C ASP A 304 -10.62 28.95 -4.75
N VAL A 305 -10.68 27.75 -4.18
CA VAL A 305 -11.83 27.19 -3.44
C VAL A 305 -11.46 26.75 -2.02
N SER A 306 -10.27 27.12 -1.53
CA SER A 306 -9.71 26.69 -0.24
C SER A 306 -10.59 27.02 0.98
N LYS A 307 -11.50 27.99 0.83
CA LYS A 307 -12.41 28.46 1.89
C LYS A 307 -13.80 27.83 1.86
N GLN A 308 -14.13 27.09 0.80
CA GLN A 308 -15.46 26.49 0.59
C GLN A 308 -15.56 25.13 1.29
N LEU A 309 -15.51 25.13 2.62
CA LEU A 309 -15.45 23.90 3.43
C LEU A 309 -16.71 23.02 3.31
N ALA A 310 -17.83 23.59 2.86
CA ALA A 310 -19.08 22.88 2.58
C ALA A 310 -19.18 22.31 1.14
N LEU A 311 -18.15 22.46 0.30
CA LEU A 311 -18.22 22.09 -1.12
C LEU A 311 -18.43 20.59 -1.33
N GLU A 312 -19.49 20.25 -2.07
CA GLU A 312 -19.96 18.91 -2.41
C GLU A 312 -19.80 18.57 -3.91
N THR A 313 -19.88 19.56 -4.80
CA THR A 313 -19.65 19.40 -6.25
C THR A 313 -18.81 20.54 -6.82
N LEU A 314 -17.82 20.22 -7.67
CA LEU A 314 -17.01 21.18 -8.42
C LEU A 314 -16.83 20.75 -9.89
N ASN A 315 -17.16 21.62 -10.85
CA ASN A 315 -16.96 21.38 -12.27
C ASN A 315 -16.28 22.59 -12.94
N CYS A 316 -14.95 22.58 -13.03
CA CYS A 316 -14.12 23.63 -13.61
C CYS A 316 -13.45 23.24 -14.95
N GLY A 317 -13.92 22.16 -15.61
CA GLY A 317 -13.29 21.63 -16.83
C GLY A 317 -13.30 22.57 -18.05
N TYR A 318 -12.59 22.26 -19.13
CA TYR A 318 -12.49 23.09 -20.35
C TYR A 318 -12.11 24.56 -20.04
N ASN A 319 -10.95 24.75 -19.43
CA ASN A 319 -10.41 26.06 -19.00
C ASN A 319 -8.87 26.10 -19.26
N LYS A 320 -8.13 26.99 -18.61
CA LYS A 320 -6.67 27.18 -18.75
C LYS A 320 -5.96 27.20 -17.37
N ILE A 321 -6.58 26.62 -16.35
CA ILE A 321 -6.12 26.65 -14.96
C ILE A 321 -4.84 25.82 -14.85
N ASP A 322 -3.74 26.35 -14.31
CA ASP A 322 -2.45 25.64 -14.23
C ASP A 322 -2.09 25.08 -12.83
N ALA A 323 -2.81 25.49 -11.79
CA ALA A 323 -2.80 24.89 -10.45
C ALA A 323 -4.19 24.95 -9.79
N LEU A 324 -4.53 23.92 -9.00
CA LEU A 324 -5.79 23.80 -8.26
C LEU A 324 -5.55 23.09 -6.92
N ASP A 325 -5.93 23.73 -5.82
CA ASP A 325 -5.99 23.14 -4.47
C ASP A 325 -7.45 22.95 -4.06
N VAL A 326 -7.79 21.73 -3.64
CA VAL A 326 -9.12 21.33 -3.12
C VAL A 326 -9.03 20.53 -1.80
N THR A 327 -7.86 20.53 -1.16
CA THR A 327 -7.56 19.70 0.03
C THR A 327 -8.43 20.04 1.24
N SER A 328 -8.96 21.27 1.29
CA SER A 328 -9.89 21.74 2.35
C SER A 328 -11.36 21.37 2.10
N ASN A 329 -11.72 20.91 0.90
CA ASN A 329 -13.11 20.69 0.47
C ASN A 329 -13.62 19.27 0.80
N VAL A 330 -13.49 18.84 2.05
CA VAL A 330 -13.64 17.40 2.44
C VAL A 330 -15.02 16.79 2.14
N ASN A 331 -16.06 17.59 1.96
CA ASN A 331 -17.41 17.12 1.65
C ASN A 331 -17.65 16.76 0.17
N LEU A 332 -16.66 16.98 -0.70
CA LEU A 332 -16.79 16.84 -2.14
C LEU A 332 -17.16 15.40 -2.54
N TRP A 333 -18.36 15.22 -3.10
CA TRP A 333 -18.82 13.96 -3.68
C TRP A 333 -18.67 13.89 -5.21
N LYS A 334 -18.50 15.04 -5.89
CA LYS A 334 -18.30 15.11 -7.34
C LYS A 334 -17.26 16.15 -7.77
N ILE A 335 -16.32 15.77 -8.62
CA ILE A 335 -15.41 16.72 -9.30
C ILE A 335 -15.32 16.50 -10.82
N ILE A 336 -15.19 17.59 -11.57
CA ILE A 336 -14.96 17.60 -13.03
C ILE A 336 -13.95 18.74 -13.32
N CYS A 337 -12.68 18.42 -13.55
CA CYS A 337 -11.61 19.38 -13.81
C CYS A 337 -10.88 19.15 -15.15
N ASN A 338 -11.44 18.27 -16.01
CA ASN A 338 -10.83 17.87 -17.27
C ASN A 338 -10.58 19.05 -18.25
N ASP A 339 -9.72 18.87 -19.25
CA ASP A 339 -9.44 19.86 -20.30
C ASP A 339 -8.97 21.22 -19.71
N ASN A 340 -7.85 21.20 -18.99
CA ASN A 340 -7.22 22.36 -18.35
C ASN A 340 -5.68 22.29 -18.51
N TRP A 341 -4.94 23.19 -17.85
CA TRP A 341 -3.47 23.20 -17.86
C TRP A 341 -2.85 22.76 -16.52
N LEU A 342 -3.63 22.10 -15.65
CA LEU A 342 -3.21 21.78 -14.29
C LEU A 342 -1.93 20.96 -14.32
N LYS A 343 -0.92 21.35 -13.56
CA LYS A 343 0.34 20.61 -13.42
C LYS A 343 0.30 19.60 -12.27
N SER A 344 -0.55 19.83 -11.28
CA SER A 344 -0.78 18.93 -10.14
C SER A 344 -2.21 19.05 -9.61
N LEU A 345 -2.70 18.01 -8.93
CA LEU A 345 -4.00 18.01 -8.23
C LEU A 345 -4.06 16.95 -7.11
N ASP A 346 -4.47 17.36 -5.89
CA ASP A 346 -4.66 16.47 -4.72
C ASP A 346 -6.13 16.41 -4.28
N LEU A 347 -6.69 15.20 -4.24
CA LEU A 347 -8.05 14.88 -3.80
C LEU A 347 -8.10 13.85 -2.63
N SER A 348 -6.98 13.64 -1.92
CA SER A 348 -6.87 12.67 -0.82
C SER A 348 -7.76 12.94 0.39
N LYS A 349 -8.33 14.15 0.47
CA LYS A 349 -9.13 14.62 1.61
C LYS A 349 -10.63 14.55 1.35
N ASN A 350 -11.04 14.18 0.13
CA ASN A 350 -12.41 14.29 -0.37
C ASN A 350 -13.12 12.93 -0.25
N ASN A 351 -13.36 12.46 0.98
CA ASN A 351 -13.81 11.10 1.31
C ASN A 351 -15.32 10.83 1.14
N LYS A 352 -15.99 11.61 0.28
CA LYS A 352 -17.37 11.37 -0.15
C LYS A 352 -17.48 11.13 -1.67
N LEU A 353 -16.34 11.11 -2.37
CA LEU A 353 -16.31 11.15 -3.83
C LEU A 353 -16.93 9.90 -4.47
N THR A 354 -17.97 10.10 -5.27
CA THR A 354 -18.61 9.07 -6.11
C THR A 354 -18.60 9.42 -7.61
N PHE A 355 -18.03 10.57 -7.99
CA PHE A 355 -17.88 11.00 -9.39
C PHE A 355 -16.60 11.85 -9.60
N MET A 356 -15.79 11.53 -10.62
CA MET A 356 -14.58 12.29 -10.99
C MET A 356 -14.31 12.29 -12.51
N PHE A 357 -14.14 13.46 -13.12
CA PHE A 357 -13.41 13.60 -14.40
C PHE A 357 -12.19 14.51 -14.23
N ALA A 358 -10.99 14.03 -14.59
CA ALA A 358 -9.72 14.76 -14.53
C ALA A 358 -8.85 14.58 -15.79
N HIS A 359 -9.47 14.16 -16.90
CA HIS A 359 -8.78 13.90 -18.16
C HIS A 359 -8.26 15.17 -18.87
N SER A 360 -7.49 15.03 -19.96
CA SER A 360 -7.09 16.14 -20.85
C SER A 360 -6.36 17.33 -20.17
N ASN A 361 -5.58 17.10 -19.11
CA ASN A 361 -4.82 18.16 -18.44
C ASN A 361 -3.31 18.10 -18.76
N SER A 362 -2.52 19.00 -18.17
CA SER A 362 -1.05 18.96 -18.21
C SER A 362 -0.45 18.33 -16.93
N LEU A 363 -1.22 17.48 -16.22
CA LEU A 363 -0.84 17.02 -14.89
C LEU A 363 0.46 16.21 -15.00
N SER A 364 1.47 16.52 -14.18
CA SER A 364 2.52 15.55 -13.86
C SER A 364 2.05 14.55 -12.79
N SER A 365 0.95 14.86 -12.13
CA SER A 365 0.56 14.27 -10.86
C SER A 365 -0.93 14.47 -10.51
N LEU A 366 -1.55 13.42 -9.99
CA LEU A 366 -2.92 13.39 -9.51
C LEU A 366 -3.01 12.48 -8.28
N ASN A 367 -3.75 12.87 -7.24
CA ASN A 367 -3.98 12.05 -6.05
C ASN A 367 -5.48 11.88 -5.78
N ILE A 368 -5.98 10.63 -5.67
CA ILE A 368 -7.40 10.28 -5.49
C ILE A 368 -7.66 9.22 -4.38
N GLN A 369 -6.69 8.99 -3.48
CA GLN A 369 -6.79 8.01 -2.38
C GLN A 369 -7.51 8.65 -1.18
N ASN A 370 -8.80 8.37 -1.04
CA ASN A 370 -9.70 9.05 -0.11
C ASN A 370 -10.50 8.11 0.82
N GLY A 371 -10.24 6.81 0.78
CA GLY A 371 -10.88 5.77 1.59
C GLY A 371 -12.25 5.29 1.07
N THR A 372 -12.74 5.83 -0.04
CA THR A 372 -14.10 5.58 -0.56
C THR A 372 -14.19 5.34 -2.06
N ASN A 373 -13.06 5.29 -2.79
CA ASN A 373 -13.11 5.31 -4.25
C ASN A 373 -13.83 4.08 -4.88
N TYR A 374 -13.97 2.98 -4.15
CA TYR A 374 -14.78 1.82 -4.53
C TYR A 374 -16.27 2.13 -4.78
N LEU A 375 -16.77 3.31 -4.33
CA LEU A 375 -18.13 3.77 -4.60
C LEU A 375 -18.35 4.27 -6.05
N PHE A 376 -17.29 4.44 -6.87
CA PHE A 376 -17.45 4.70 -8.31
C PHE A 376 -18.07 3.48 -9.01
N ASN A 377 -19.35 3.58 -9.40
CA ASN A 377 -20.10 2.49 -10.02
C ASN A 377 -19.46 2.05 -11.36
N PRO A 378 -18.94 0.81 -11.47
CA PRO A 378 -18.14 0.36 -12.62
C PRO A 378 -18.89 0.34 -13.95
N ASN A 379 -20.20 0.12 -13.92
CA ASN A 379 -21.02 0.02 -15.14
C ASN A 379 -21.49 1.39 -15.65
N THR A 380 -20.90 2.47 -15.14
CA THR A 380 -21.23 3.86 -15.50
C THR A 380 -19.96 4.69 -15.69
N SER A 381 -19.99 5.66 -16.60
CA SER A 381 -18.85 6.54 -16.90
C SER A 381 -18.70 7.65 -15.86
N VAL A 382 -18.38 7.30 -14.61
CA VAL A 382 -18.29 8.23 -13.47
C VAL A 382 -16.87 8.47 -12.94
N ALA A 383 -15.85 7.82 -13.52
CA ALA A 383 -14.44 8.04 -13.21
C ALA A 383 -13.60 8.07 -14.51
N SER A 384 -12.81 9.13 -14.75
CA SER A 384 -11.84 9.20 -15.87
C SER A 384 -10.69 10.19 -15.66
N PHE A 385 -9.51 9.83 -16.17
CA PHE A 385 -8.23 10.51 -15.92
C PHE A 385 -7.20 10.24 -17.05
N TYR A 386 -7.68 10.08 -18.29
CA TYR A 386 -6.88 9.90 -19.52
C TYR A 386 -6.46 11.25 -20.17
N GLN A 387 -5.80 11.23 -21.34
CA GLN A 387 -5.34 12.41 -22.11
C GLN A 387 -4.45 13.42 -21.36
N ASN A 388 -3.76 13.00 -20.29
CA ASN A 388 -2.73 13.79 -19.60
C ASN A 388 -1.32 13.33 -20.04
N PRO A 389 -0.63 14.02 -20.96
CA PRO A 389 0.63 13.53 -21.55
C PRO A 389 1.84 13.59 -20.61
N TYR A 390 1.77 14.36 -19.50
CA TYR A 390 2.83 14.43 -18.48
C TYR A 390 2.54 13.52 -17.27
N LEU A 391 1.36 12.90 -17.20
CA LEU A 391 0.88 12.25 -15.98
C LEU A 391 1.44 10.85 -15.89
N THR A 392 2.35 10.67 -14.95
CA THR A 392 2.93 9.36 -14.62
C THR A 392 2.15 8.67 -13.50
N CYS A 393 1.20 9.38 -12.86
CA CYS A 393 0.86 9.14 -11.47
C CYS A 393 -0.52 9.73 -11.03
N ILE A 394 -1.50 8.87 -10.70
CA ILE A 394 -2.88 9.06 -10.14
C ILE A 394 -3.22 8.35 -8.75
N GLN A 395 -2.93 8.78 -7.52
CA GLN A 395 -3.03 7.94 -6.27
C GLN A 395 -4.41 7.24 -5.98
N VAL A 396 -4.49 5.97 -5.52
CA VAL A 396 -5.77 5.23 -5.25
C VAL A 396 -5.83 4.41 -3.93
N ASP A 397 -7.05 4.03 -3.49
CA ASP A 397 -7.29 3.20 -2.29
C ASP A 397 -7.02 1.69 -2.49
N ASN A 398 -7.67 1.04 -3.46
CA ASN A 398 -7.52 -0.40 -3.73
C ASN A 398 -7.18 -0.65 -5.21
N ILE A 399 -5.94 -1.08 -5.47
CA ILE A 399 -5.40 -1.26 -6.83
C ILE A 399 -6.10 -2.39 -7.59
N ALA A 400 -6.45 -3.50 -6.93
CA ALA A 400 -7.09 -4.64 -7.58
C ALA A 400 -8.52 -4.31 -8.03
N GLU A 401 -9.28 -3.60 -7.18
CA GLU A 401 -10.62 -3.12 -7.50
C GLU A 401 -10.59 -1.99 -8.53
N ALA A 402 -9.63 -1.08 -8.44
CA ALA A 402 -9.39 -0.03 -9.44
C ALA A 402 -9.05 -0.61 -10.83
N ASN A 403 -8.23 -1.65 -10.91
CA ASN A 403 -7.90 -2.31 -12.17
C ASN A 403 -9.11 -3.07 -12.73
N ALA A 404 -9.84 -3.82 -11.90
CA ALA A 404 -11.03 -4.56 -12.35
C ALA A 404 -12.19 -3.64 -12.84
N ARG A 405 -12.20 -2.36 -12.44
CA ARG A 405 -13.29 -1.41 -12.75
C ARG A 405 -12.90 -0.26 -13.68
N TRP A 406 -11.67 0.24 -13.61
CA TRP A 406 -11.26 1.51 -14.25
C TRP A 406 -9.95 1.42 -15.07
N VAL A 407 -9.39 0.23 -15.32
CA VAL A 407 -8.18 0.08 -16.16
C VAL A 407 -8.30 0.79 -17.52
N ASN A 408 -9.49 0.80 -18.11
CA ASN A 408 -9.81 1.47 -19.37
C ASN A 408 -10.11 2.99 -19.23
N ARG A 409 -9.63 3.66 -18.18
CA ARG A 409 -9.94 5.07 -17.86
C ARG A 409 -8.73 5.99 -17.62
N LYS A 410 -7.50 5.46 -17.72
CA LYS A 410 -6.22 6.18 -17.56
C LYS A 410 -5.42 6.27 -18.88
N ASP A 411 -4.42 7.13 -18.91
CA ASP A 411 -3.39 7.11 -19.96
C ASP A 411 -2.48 5.89 -19.86
N ALA A 412 -1.88 5.50 -20.99
CA ALA A 412 -0.93 4.40 -21.05
C ALA A 412 0.35 4.64 -20.21
N LEU A 413 0.69 5.90 -19.91
CA LEU A 413 1.84 6.28 -19.07
C LEU A 413 1.50 6.48 -17.59
N ALA A 414 0.22 6.55 -17.22
CA ALA A 414 -0.21 6.89 -15.88
C ALA A 414 -0.56 5.63 -15.09
N ASP A 415 0.24 5.28 -14.08
CA ASP A 415 -0.20 4.49 -12.92
C ASP A 415 -0.54 5.52 -11.79
N PHE A 416 -0.35 5.36 -10.46
CA PHE A 416 -1.16 6.17 -9.46
C PHE A 416 -0.27 7.31 -8.36
N SER A 417 0.11 8.85 -8.38
CA SER A 417 0.92 10.22 -7.58
C SER A 417 1.14 12.09 -7.68
N THR A 418 2.26 13.15 -7.65
CA THR A 418 2.77 14.82 -7.20
C THR A 418 2.80 16.65 -7.58
N ASP A 419 3.78 17.82 -7.80
CA ASP A 419 3.90 19.58 -7.57
C ASP A 419 4.67 21.09 -8.36
N CYS A 420 4.79 22.60 -8.03
CA CYS A 420 5.42 24.11 -8.71
C CYS A 420 5.76 25.87 -8.18
N ALA A 421 6.36 27.14 -8.82
CA ALA A 421 6.72 28.82 -8.42
C ALA A 421 7.29 30.38 -9.27
N ALA A 422 7.60 31.84 -8.86
CA ALA A 422 8.07 33.37 -9.59
C ALA A 422 8.74 35.02 -9.05
N PHE A 423 9.07 36.35 -9.73
CA PHE A 423 9.79 37.92 -9.34
C PHE A 423 9.76 39.64 -10.00
N THR A 424 10.63 40.92 -9.95
CA THR A 424 10.50 42.62 -10.41
C THR A 424 11.54 44.14 -10.70
N SER A 425 11.32 45.56 -11.33
CA SER A 425 11.82 47.27 -11.78
C SER A 425 13.16 48.37 -12.78
N ILE A 426 14.53 48.36 -13.54
CA ILE A 426 15.96 49.17 -14.20
C ILE A 426 17.00 48.69 -15.51
N PRO A 427 17.54 49.29 -16.67
CA PRO A 427 17.75 48.56 -18.02
C PRO A 427 18.36 47.11 -18.20
N ASP A 428 19.33 46.64 -17.41
CA ASP A 428 19.76 45.22 -17.42
C ASP A 428 18.87 44.44 -16.45
N VAL A 429 18.01 43.51 -16.89
CA VAL A 429 16.90 42.84 -16.15
C VAL A 429 17.19 42.03 -14.88
N ASN A 430 18.34 42.31 -14.31
CA ASN A 430 19.04 41.63 -13.26
C ASN A 430 19.59 42.62 -12.19
N PHE A 431 20.17 43.77 -12.54
CA PHE A 431 20.56 44.88 -11.62
C PHE A 431 19.33 45.50 -10.98
N GLU A 432 18.50 45.99 -11.88
CA GLU A 432 17.11 45.67 -12.10
C GLU A 432 16.57 44.72 -11.01
N LYS A 433 16.37 43.41 -11.13
CA LYS A 433 15.75 42.65 -10.00
C LYS A 433 16.34 42.92 -8.60
N LYS A 434 17.65 43.16 -8.52
CA LYS A 434 18.37 43.22 -7.25
C LYS A 434 17.96 44.38 -6.35
N LEU A 435 17.79 45.60 -6.87
CA LEU A 435 17.42 46.70 -5.97
C LEU A 435 15.97 46.51 -5.44
N ILE A 436 15.06 45.79 -6.13
CA ILE A 436 13.72 45.47 -5.59
C ILE A 436 13.92 44.76 -4.25
N ALA A 437 14.79 43.75 -4.27
CA ALA A 437 14.99 42.85 -3.15
C ALA A 437 15.60 43.56 -1.94
N LEU A 438 16.30 44.67 -2.14
CA LEU A 438 16.81 45.54 -1.07
C LEU A 438 15.71 46.43 -0.44
N GLY A 439 14.44 46.29 -0.86
CA GLY A 439 13.35 47.24 -0.53
C GLY A 439 13.48 48.58 -1.26
N ILE A 440 14.50 48.69 -2.12
CA ILE A 440 14.78 49.83 -3.00
C ILE A 440 13.84 49.78 -4.24
N ASP A 441 12.87 48.85 -4.29
CA ASP A 441 11.54 49.01 -4.91
C ASP A 441 10.51 47.92 -4.45
N ARG A 442 9.31 47.84 -5.09
CA ARG A 442 8.21 46.88 -4.93
C ARG A 442 7.36 46.54 -6.22
N ASP A 443 7.61 47.01 -7.46
CA ASP A 443 6.52 47.26 -8.47
C ASP A 443 6.32 46.40 -9.78
N GLY A 444 6.88 45.19 -9.98
CA GLY A 444 6.27 44.19 -10.94
C GLY A 444 7.00 43.32 -12.02
N LEU A 445 8.25 43.54 -12.47
CA LEU A 445 9.00 42.82 -13.57
C LEU A 445 8.61 43.25 -14.99
N ASN A 446 8.26 44.51 -15.05
CA ASN A 446 8.11 45.46 -16.14
C ASN A 446 9.40 45.62 -17.04
N GLY A 447 10.27 44.58 -17.07
CA GLY A 447 11.73 44.53 -17.40
C GLY A 447 12.55 45.40 -16.46
N LYS A 448 12.85 44.96 -15.20
CA LYS A 448 12.77 45.91 -14.04
C LYS A 448 13.62 45.54 -12.58
N VAL A 449 14.22 46.29 -11.45
CA VAL A 449 14.10 47.52 -10.33
C VAL A 449 14.09 49.15 -10.44
N GLN A 450 13.14 49.88 -9.79
CA GLN A 450 12.86 51.37 -9.75
C GLN A 450 13.95 52.29 -9.13
N THR A 451 13.75 53.62 -9.27
CA THR A 451 14.80 54.63 -9.10
C THR A 451 14.72 55.56 -7.88
N SER A 452 13.53 56.03 -7.44
CA SER A 452 13.42 57.13 -6.43
C SER A 452 13.98 56.79 -5.04
N ARG A 453 14.25 55.50 -4.81
CA ARG A 453 14.73 54.93 -3.55
C ARG A 453 16.25 54.70 -3.54
N ILE A 454 16.95 54.95 -4.66
CA ILE A 454 18.34 54.53 -4.86
C ILE A 454 19.37 55.60 -4.43
N ALA A 455 19.02 56.90 -4.51
CA ALA A 455 20.02 57.99 -4.49
C ALA A 455 20.70 58.25 -3.13
N SER A 456 20.02 57.97 -2.00
CA SER A 456 20.57 58.21 -0.65
C SER A 456 21.44 57.07 -0.13
N VAL A 457 21.73 56.06 -0.97
CA VAL A 457 22.27 54.78 -0.54
C VAL A 457 23.80 54.80 -0.46
N LYS A 458 24.32 54.77 0.78
CA LYS A 458 25.76 54.74 1.07
C LYS A 458 26.42 53.37 0.89
N VAL A 459 25.61 52.31 1.03
CA VAL A 459 26.04 50.91 0.91
C VAL A 459 25.12 50.26 -0.10
N LEU A 460 25.64 49.99 -1.30
CA LEU A 460 24.88 49.30 -2.33
C LEU A 460 25.36 47.86 -2.47
N ASN A 461 24.46 46.91 -2.26
CA ASN A 461 24.72 45.49 -2.47
C ASN A 461 23.91 44.97 -3.66
N ILE A 462 24.49 45.16 -4.84
CA ILE A 462 23.99 44.69 -6.13
C ILE A 462 24.77 43.47 -6.65
N THR A 463 25.30 42.69 -5.72
CA THR A 463 26.07 41.47 -5.96
C THR A 463 25.22 40.29 -6.40
N SER A 464 25.81 39.29 -7.04
CA SER A 464 25.19 38.00 -7.42
C SER A 464 23.86 38.21 -8.11
N SER A 465 23.89 39.09 -9.12
CA SER A 465 22.69 39.58 -9.80
C SER A 465 22.74 39.38 -11.30
N SER A 466 23.85 38.88 -11.87
CA SER A 466 24.03 38.62 -13.31
C SER A 466 24.03 39.87 -14.21
N ILE A 467 24.43 41.02 -13.66
CA ILE A 467 24.35 42.36 -14.29
C ILE A 467 25.30 42.51 -15.48
N ALA A 468 24.80 42.51 -16.71
CA ALA A 468 25.63 42.79 -17.89
C ALA A 468 25.95 44.29 -18.03
N ASP A 469 24.95 45.13 -17.76
CA ASP A 469 25.08 46.59 -17.79
C ASP A 469 24.69 47.21 -16.44
N ILE A 470 25.70 47.71 -15.73
CA ILE A 470 25.55 48.38 -14.42
C ILE A 470 25.28 49.89 -14.57
N THR A 471 24.95 50.37 -15.78
CA THR A 471 24.56 51.76 -16.05
C THR A 471 23.46 52.21 -15.09
N GLY A 472 23.72 53.34 -14.42
CA GLY A 472 22.93 53.83 -13.28
C GLY A 472 23.67 53.73 -11.95
N ILE A 473 24.76 52.95 -11.85
CA ILE A 473 25.61 52.92 -10.64
C ILE A 473 26.29 54.27 -10.35
N GLN A 474 26.52 55.06 -11.39
CA GLN A 474 27.18 56.37 -11.32
C GLN A 474 26.33 57.41 -10.59
N ASP A 475 25.01 57.17 -10.47
CA ASP A 475 24.04 58.05 -9.81
C ASP A 475 23.86 57.74 -8.31
N PHE A 476 24.61 56.75 -7.79
CA PHE A 476 24.74 56.50 -6.35
C PHE A 476 25.83 57.40 -5.76
N GLU A 477 25.53 58.70 -5.61
CA GLU A 477 26.50 59.73 -5.23
C GLU A 477 27.06 59.56 -3.80
N ALA A 478 26.24 59.05 -2.87
CA ALA A 478 26.59 58.93 -1.45
C ALA A 478 27.43 57.68 -1.10
N LEU A 479 27.85 56.92 -2.11
CA LEU A 479 28.35 55.55 -2.00
C LEU A 479 29.77 55.47 -1.39
N THR A 480 29.85 54.94 -0.16
CA THR A 480 31.12 54.59 0.50
C THR A 480 31.46 53.11 0.35
N THR A 481 30.46 52.28 0.03
CA THR A 481 30.59 50.83 -0.07
C THR A 481 29.81 50.31 -1.28
N LEU A 482 30.51 49.73 -2.25
CA LEU A 482 29.90 49.10 -3.43
C LEU A 482 30.23 47.61 -3.48
N TYR A 483 29.22 46.77 -3.29
CA TYR A 483 29.26 45.36 -3.67
C TYR A 483 28.47 45.20 -4.98
N CYS A 484 29.19 45.07 -6.09
CA CYS A 484 28.68 44.73 -7.42
C CYS A 484 29.37 43.47 -7.99
N TYR A 485 29.91 42.63 -7.11
CA TYR A 485 30.56 41.37 -7.51
C TYR A 485 29.54 40.30 -7.92
N ASP A 486 29.93 39.36 -8.79
CA ASP A 486 29.08 38.28 -9.33
C ASP A 486 27.94 38.77 -10.22
N ASN A 487 28.37 39.28 -11.37
CA ASN A 487 27.61 39.94 -12.40
C ASN A 487 28.28 39.65 -13.77
N GLN A 488 27.94 40.39 -14.81
CA GLN A 488 28.46 40.23 -16.18
C GLN A 488 29.10 41.50 -16.74
N ILE A 489 29.46 42.44 -15.86
CA ILE A 489 29.90 43.81 -16.17
C ILE A 489 31.21 43.75 -16.96
N THR A 490 31.19 44.27 -18.19
CA THR A 490 32.38 44.38 -19.06
C THR A 490 33.21 45.63 -18.79
N THR A 491 32.56 46.70 -18.31
CA THR A 491 33.19 47.99 -17.95
C THR A 491 32.56 48.57 -16.70
N LEU A 492 33.37 48.91 -15.69
CA LEU A 492 32.93 49.54 -14.45
C LEU A 492 33.54 50.93 -14.30
N ASP A 493 32.75 51.97 -14.58
CA ASP A 493 33.11 53.36 -14.24
C ASP A 493 32.58 53.71 -12.84
N ILE A 494 33.52 53.81 -11.89
CA ILE A 494 33.32 54.29 -10.51
C ILE A 494 34.07 55.60 -10.23
N SER A 495 34.50 56.32 -11.29
CA SER A 495 35.33 57.53 -11.18
C SER A 495 34.65 58.66 -10.38
N LYS A 496 33.32 58.67 -10.32
CA LYS A 496 32.51 59.59 -9.51
C LYS A 496 32.29 59.13 -8.08
N ASN A 497 32.38 57.83 -7.78
CA ASN A 497 32.19 57.28 -6.43
C ASN A 497 33.48 57.45 -5.59
N ILE A 498 33.97 58.68 -5.49
CA ILE A 498 35.28 59.03 -4.88
C ILE A 498 35.37 58.71 -3.38
N ASN A 499 34.23 58.53 -2.71
CA ASN A 499 34.13 58.24 -1.29
C ASN A 499 34.21 56.74 -0.95
N LEU A 500 34.43 55.86 -1.94
CA LEU A 500 34.54 54.41 -1.73
C LEU A 500 35.72 54.06 -0.81
N THR A 501 35.41 53.52 0.37
CA THR A 501 36.36 52.82 1.25
C THR A 501 36.38 51.32 0.99
N THR A 502 35.31 50.78 0.42
CA THR A 502 35.13 49.35 0.15
C THR A 502 34.55 49.18 -1.26
N LEU A 503 35.31 48.56 -2.17
CA LEU A 503 34.84 48.16 -3.49
C LEU A 503 34.95 46.64 -3.63
N SER A 504 33.85 45.98 -4.02
CA SER A 504 33.86 44.59 -4.44
C SER A 504 33.12 44.45 -5.77
N CYS A 505 33.88 44.31 -6.85
CA CYS A 505 33.45 44.20 -8.25
C CYS A 505 33.92 42.90 -8.91
N GLY A 506 34.27 41.89 -8.11
CA GLY A 506 34.71 40.58 -8.61
C GLY A 506 33.62 39.79 -9.38
N GLN A 507 33.92 38.61 -9.91
CA GLN A 507 32.99 37.75 -10.68
C GLN A 507 32.26 38.58 -11.75
N ASN A 508 33.00 39.09 -12.73
CA ASN A 508 32.52 39.97 -13.79
C ASN A 508 33.30 39.72 -15.10
N LYS A 509 33.14 40.59 -16.10
CA LYS A 509 33.81 40.50 -17.41
C LYS A 509 34.78 41.68 -17.64
N LEU A 510 35.24 42.32 -16.58
CA LEU A 510 36.15 43.47 -16.64
C LEU A 510 37.48 43.03 -17.24
N THR A 511 37.96 43.75 -18.25
CA THR A 511 39.32 43.59 -18.81
C THR A 511 40.31 44.59 -18.20
N SER A 512 39.80 45.64 -17.55
CA SER A 512 40.55 46.67 -16.83
C SER A 512 39.71 47.24 -15.68
N LEU A 513 40.39 47.86 -14.70
CA LEU A 513 39.77 48.61 -13.61
C LEU A 513 40.71 49.76 -13.21
N ASP A 514 40.19 50.98 -13.13
CA ASP A 514 40.93 52.14 -12.59
C ASP A 514 40.42 52.47 -11.18
N VAL A 515 41.30 52.33 -10.19
CA VAL A 515 41.05 52.69 -8.77
C VAL A 515 41.88 53.91 -8.33
N SER A 516 42.52 54.62 -9.25
CA SER A 516 43.46 55.72 -8.98
C SER A 516 42.82 56.97 -8.37
N LYS A 517 41.47 57.07 -8.39
CA LYS A 517 40.69 58.14 -7.75
C LYS A 517 40.13 57.73 -6.40
N ASN A 518 39.99 56.44 -6.13
CA ASN A 518 39.39 55.89 -4.92
C ASN A 518 40.47 55.72 -3.84
N LEU A 519 41.11 56.84 -3.47
CA LEU A 519 42.28 56.88 -2.57
C LEU A 519 41.97 56.43 -1.13
N ALA A 520 40.69 56.37 -0.76
CA ALA A 520 40.21 55.95 0.55
C ALA A 520 40.00 54.42 0.69
N LEU A 521 40.23 53.64 -0.39
CA LEU A 521 40.02 52.19 -0.38
C LEU A 521 40.89 51.49 0.67
N GLN A 522 40.20 50.78 1.57
CA GLN A 522 40.72 49.85 2.57
C GLN A 522 40.46 48.40 2.14
N ASP A 523 39.31 48.13 1.52
CA ASP A 523 38.98 46.84 0.94
C ASP A 523 38.78 46.97 -0.58
N LEU A 524 39.57 46.21 -1.34
CA LEU A 524 39.45 46.13 -2.80
C LEU A 524 39.32 44.67 -3.24
N SER A 525 38.18 44.34 -3.86
CA SER A 525 37.89 43.04 -4.44
C SER A 525 37.52 43.20 -5.92
N PHE A 526 38.26 42.56 -6.82
CA PHE A 526 38.01 42.53 -8.27
C PHE A 526 38.26 41.13 -8.87
N SER A 527 38.11 40.09 -8.05
CA SER A 527 38.26 38.68 -8.42
C SER A 527 37.44 38.23 -9.63
N SER A 528 37.61 37.01 -10.15
CA SER A 528 36.86 36.38 -11.25
C SER A 528 36.52 37.34 -12.40
N ASN A 529 37.55 38.00 -12.93
CA ASN A 529 37.45 38.95 -14.02
C ASN A 529 38.49 38.57 -15.11
N GLN A 530 38.68 39.43 -16.11
CA GLN A 530 39.61 39.21 -17.22
C GLN A 530 40.82 40.15 -17.17
N LEU A 531 41.11 40.80 -16.03
CA LEU A 531 42.25 41.70 -15.90
C LEU A 531 43.56 40.94 -16.11
N THR A 532 44.48 41.54 -16.84
CA THR A 532 45.88 41.09 -16.98
C THR A 532 46.85 41.91 -16.15
N THR A 533 46.43 43.11 -15.71
CA THR A 533 47.21 44.05 -14.88
C THR A 533 46.29 45.05 -14.17
N ILE A 534 46.78 45.65 -13.09
CA ILE A 534 46.15 46.74 -12.33
C ILE A 534 47.26 47.48 -11.54
N ASP A 535 47.10 48.79 -11.31
CA ASP A 535 47.95 49.56 -10.40
C ASP A 535 47.21 49.81 -9.08
N VAL A 536 47.74 49.27 -7.98
CA VAL A 536 47.26 49.49 -6.59
C VAL A 536 48.25 50.31 -5.74
N SER A 537 49.30 50.86 -6.35
CA SER A 537 50.38 51.62 -5.68
C SER A 537 49.93 52.93 -5.02
N LYS A 538 48.71 53.40 -5.33
CA LYS A 538 48.12 54.62 -4.76
C LYS A 538 47.13 54.33 -3.63
N ASN A 539 46.66 53.10 -3.51
CA ASN A 539 45.68 52.68 -2.52
C ASN A 539 46.44 52.20 -1.25
N LEU A 540 47.18 53.12 -0.63
CA LEU A 540 48.07 52.86 0.50
C LEU A 540 47.32 52.44 1.79
N ALA A 541 46.01 52.67 1.84
CA ALA A 541 45.15 52.29 2.95
C ALA A 541 44.63 50.83 2.87
N LEU A 542 44.99 50.07 1.83
CA LEU A 542 44.49 48.69 1.64
C LEU A 542 44.88 47.75 2.79
N THR A 543 43.86 47.31 3.52
CA THR A 543 43.88 46.24 4.51
C THR A 543 43.43 44.89 3.95
N SER A 544 42.62 44.90 2.88
CA SER A 544 42.12 43.69 2.21
C SER A 544 42.20 43.82 0.68
N LEU A 545 42.78 42.81 0.03
CA LEU A 545 42.97 42.78 -1.43
C LEU A 545 42.61 41.39 -1.98
N ALA A 546 41.51 41.31 -2.72
CA ALA A 546 41.02 40.08 -3.36
C ALA A 546 40.96 40.24 -4.89
N PHE A 547 41.71 39.42 -5.61
CA PHE A 547 41.80 39.46 -7.07
C PHE A 547 41.87 38.07 -7.71
N PHE A 548 41.40 37.04 -6.99
CA PHE A 548 41.42 35.67 -7.48
C PHE A 548 40.74 35.50 -8.86
N SER A 549 40.95 34.42 -9.59
CA SER A 549 40.28 34.11 -10.86
C SER A 549 40.45 35.18 -11.96
N ASN A 550 41.62 35.81 -12.07
CA ASN A 550 41.95 36.77 -13.13
C ASN A 550 43.07 36.25 -14.04
N ASN A 551 43.51 37.05 -15.02
CA ASN A 551 44.64 36.74 -15.90
C ASN A 551 45.95 37.43 -15.47
N LEU A 552 46.11 37.82 -14.19
CA LEU A 552 47.35 38.43 -13.72
C LEU A 552 48.48 37.37 -13.72
N THR A 553 49.61 37.74 -14.31
CA THR A 553 50.87 36.97 -14.25
C THR A 553 51.79 37.43 -13.11
N SER A 554 51.58 38.67 -12.62
CA SER A 554 52.25 39.25 -11.45
C SER A 554 51.39 40.38 -10.86
N LEU A 555 51.67 40.76 -9.62
CA LEU A 555 51.18 41.99 -9.00
C LEU A 555 52.23 42.51 -8.00
N ASP A 556 52.53 43.81 -8.02
CA ASP A 556 53.32 44.46 -6.96
C ASP A 556 52.39 44.89 -5.81
N ILE A 557 52.61 44.28 -4.64
CA ILE A 557 51.92 44.61 -3.38
C ILE A 557 52.90 45.16 -2.31
N SER A 558 54.14 45.46 -2.68
CA SER A 558 55.20 45.93 -1.77
C SER A 558 54.90 47.29 -1.12
N HIS A 559 54.02 48.06 -1.73
CA HIS A 559 53.55 49.36 -1.25
C HIS A 559 52.34 49.25 -0.29
N ASN A 560 51.63 48.12 -0.28
CA ASN A 560 50.41 47.90 0.51
C ASN A 560 50.76 47.28 1.87
N LEU A 561 51.51 48.02 2.69
CA LEU A 561 52.09 47.54 3.96
C LEU A 561 51.04 47.22 5.04
N ALA A 562 49.83 47.75 4.93
CA ALA A 562 48.71 47.50 5.87
C ALA A 562 47.95 46.19 5.58
N LEU A 563 48.35 45.44 4.55
CA LEU A 563 47.58 44.30 4.04
C LEU A 563 47.50 43.14 5.04
N ASN A 564 46.28 42.84 5.47
CA ASN A 564 45.92 41.79 6.43
C ASN A 564 45.31 40.56 5.73
N VAL A 565 44.58 40.77 4.64
CA VAL A 565 43.93 39.74 3.83
C VAL A 565 44.37 39.85 2.37
N LEU A 566 44.89 38.75 1.81
CA LEU A 566 45.30 38.64 0.41
C LEU A 566 44.67 37.38 -0.21
N GLN A 567 43.90 37.56 -1.29
CA GLN A 567 43.19 36.47 -1.98
C GLN A 567 43.39 36.57 -3.50
N SER A 568 44.43 35.93 -4.00
CA SER A 568 44.91 35.94 -5.38
C SER A 568 44.78 34.59 -6.11
N GLN A 569 43.90 33.70 -5.65
CA GLN A 569 43.71 32.36 -6.22
C GLN A 569 43.41 32.38 -7.75
N SER A 570 43.41 31.25 -8.46
CA SER A 570 42.92 31.12 -9.85
C SER A 570 43.50 32.12 -10.87
N ASN A 571 44.74 32.56 -10.66
CA ASN A 571 45.44 33.49 -11.56
C ASN A 571 46.53 32.76 -12.36
N GLN A 572 47.34 33.52 -13.10
CA GLN A 572 48.50 33.00 -13.83
C GLN A 572 49.82 33.36 -13.12
N LEU A 573 49.79 33.60 -11.80
CA LEU A 573 50.96 33.95 -11.01
C LEU A 573 51.95 32.79 -11.00
N THR A 574 53.20 33.06 -11.42
CA THR A 574 54.33 32.14 -11.28
C THR A 574 55.10 32.38 -9.98
N THR A 575 55.02 33.60 -9.44
CA THR A 575 55.57 34.01 -8.14
C THR A 575 54.65 35.04 -7.48
N ILE A 576 54.75 35.17 -6.15
CA ILE A 576 54.19 36.29 -5.38
C ILE A 576 55.12 36.59 -4.20
N ASP A 577 55.59 37.84 -4.08
CA ASP A 577 56.42 38.28 -2.94
C ASP A 577 55.51 38.86 -1.85
N ILE A 578 55.37 38.12 -0.76
CA ILE A 578 54.62 38.50 0.45
C ILE A 578 55.53 38.89 1.62
N SER A 579 56.84 39.04 1.39
CA SER A 579 57.86 39.30 2.43
C SER A 579 57.72 40.68 3.09
N LYS A 580 56.99 41.62 2.46
CA LYS A 580 56.69 42.95 3.00
C LYS A 580 55.36 43.02 3.73
N ASN A 581 54.47 42.05 3.53
CA ASN A 581 53.11 42.03 4.04
C ASN A 581 53.05 41.17 5.33
N SER A 582 53.87 41.54 6.32
CA SER A 582 53.96 40.83 7.61
C SER A 582 52.69 40.93 8.48
N ALA A 583 51.78 41.84 8.13
CA ALA A 583 50.45 41.97 8.73
C ALA A 583 49.44 40.92 8.25
N LEU A 584 49.78 40.08 7.25
CA LEU A 584 48.88 39.06 6.71
C LEU A 584 48.44 38.03 7.77
N THR A 585 47.12 37.90 7.94
CA THR A 585 46.47 36.84 8.73
C THR A 585 45.73 35.83 7.85
N VAL A 586 45.39 36.20 6.62
CA VAL A 586 44.73 35.34 5.63
C VAL A 586 45.47 35.45 4.29
N LEU A 587 45.94 34.32 3.78
CA LEU A 587 46.57 34.20 2.48
C LEU A 587 45.85 33.13 1.64
N GLY A 588 45.34 33.52 0.47
CA GLY A 588 44.78 32.62 -0.53
C GLY A 588 45.48 32.80 -1.86
N VAL A 589 46.28 31.82 -2.30
CA VAL A 589 47.08 31.82 -3.53
C VAL A 589 46.84 30.59 -4.41
N SER A 590 45.79 29.83 -4.12
CA SER A 590 45.39 28.60 -4.82
C SER A 590 45.26 28.72 -6.36
N THR A 591 45.20 27.63 -7.10
CA THR A 591 44.88 27.60 -8.55
C THR A 591 45.76 28.54 -9.37
N ASN A 592 47.06 28.56 -9.08
CA ASN A 592 48.06 29.40 -9.76
C ASN A 592 49.17 28.51 -10.38
N LYS A 593 50.27 29.12 -10.80
CA LYS A 593 51.45 28.43 -11.34
C LYS A 593 52.64 28.54 -10.38
N LEU A 594 52.38 28.62 -9.07
CA LEU A 594 53.43 28.71 -8.05
C LEU A 594 54.13 27.34 -7.89
N THR A 595 55.45 27.34 -8.05
CA THR A 595 56.31 26.18 -7.78
C THR A 595 56.95 26.19 -6.39
N ASN A 596 56.87 27.31 -5.69
CA ASN A 596 57.32 27.51 -4.32
C ASN A 596 56.44 28.60 -3.65
N LEU A 597 56.27 28.51 -2.33
CA LEU A 597 55.54 29.48 -1.52
C LEU A 597 56.22 29.61 -0.14
N ASP A 598 56.95 30.69 0.07
CA ASP A 598 57.57 31.01 1.37
C ASP A 598 56.59 31.82 2.24
N VAL A 599 56.12 31.21 3.34
CA VAL A 599 55.26 31.83 4.36
C VAL A 599 55.99 32.13 5.67
N SER A 600 57.33 32.01 5.69
CA SER A 600 58.14 32.10 6.91
C SER A 600 58.21 33.51 7.52
N ALA A 601 57.95 34.56 6.74
CA ALA A 601 57.82 35.93 7.20
C ALA A 601 56.41 36.26 7.75
N ASN A 602 55.41 35.44 7.45
CA ASN A 602 53.99 35.72 7.68
C ASN A 602 53.50 34.98 8.93
N LEU A 603 54.16 35.25 10.06
CA LEU A 603 53.93 34.57 11.35
C LEU A 603 52.51 34.78 11.92
N ASN A 604 51.80 35.80 11.45
CA ASN A 604 50.43 36.12 11.85
C ASN A 604 49.36 35.32 11.09
N LEU A 605 49.73 34.44 10.15
CA LEU A 605 48.78 33.65 9.37
C LEU A 605 47.93 32.75 10.25
N THR A 606 46.61 32.97 10.18
CA THR A 606 45.56 32.12 10.76
C THR A 606 44.84 31.28 9.70
N SER A 607 44.93 31.66 8.42
CA SER A 607 44.40 30.91 7.29
C SER A 607 45.33 30.93 6.08
N LEU A 608 45.60 29.76 5.50
CA LEU A 608 46.40 29.56 4.29
C LEU A 608 45.63 28.67 3.30
N ALA A 609 45.39 29.17 2.10
CA ALA A 609 44.91 28.40 0.96
C ALA A 609 45.91 28.51 -0.20
N CYS A 610 46.46 27.39 -0.63
CA CYS A 610 47.49 27.25 -1.66
C CYS A 610 47.27 26.00 -2.54
N ASP A 611 46.06 25.46 -2.53
CA ASP A 611 45.64 24.32 -3.35
C ASP A 611 45.79 24.57 -4.86
N GLN A 612 45.75 23.55 -5.71
CA GLN A 612 45.78 23.68 -7.18
C GLN A 612 46.99 24.46 -7.74
N ASN A 613 48.17 24.31 -7.12
CA ASN A 613 49.44 24.89 -7.60
C ASN A 613 50.40 23.77 -8.04
N LEU A 614 51.68 24.10 -8.25
CA LEU A 614 52.76 23.16 -8.58
C LEU A 614 53.73 23.00 -7.40
N LEU A 615 53.21 23.04 -6.16
CA LEU A 615 54.02 22.91 -4.95
C LEU A 615 54.42 21.45 -4.74
N THR A 616 55.73 21.18 -4.67
CA THR A 616 56.29 19.84 -4.38
C THR A 616 56.59 19.63 -2.89
N SER A 617 56.64 20.73 -2.12
CA SER A 617 56.79 20.73 -0.67
C SER A 617 56.06 21.92 -0.04
N LEU A 618 55.70 21.79 1.23
CA LEU A 618 55.09 22.86 2.02
C LEU A 618 55.53 22.75 3.50
N ASP A 619 56.17 23.79 4.01
CA ASP A 619 56.52 23.96 5.43
C ASP A 619 55.59 25.01 6.06
N VAL A 620 54.73 24.56 6.97
CA VAL A 620 53.90 25.44 7.83
C VAL A 620 54.26 25.30 9.32
N SER A 621 55.39 24.66 9.64
CA SER A 621 55.82 24.37 11.01
C SER A 621 56.02 25.64 11.87
N LYS A 622 56.31 26.78 11.24
CA LYS A 622 56.48 28.09 11.89
C LYS A 622 55.18 28.88 12.04
N ASN A 623 54.14 28.56 11.28
CA ASN A 623 52.88 29.29 11.27
C ASN A 623 51.95 28.73 12.37
N THR A 624 52.41 28.78 13.62
CA THR A 624 51.74 28.16 14.79
C THR A 624 50.39 28.77 15.16
N LEU A 625 50.00 29.87 14.53
CA LEU A 625 48.67 30.49 14.64
C LEU A 625 47.67 30.00 13.58
N LEU A 626 48.10 29.13 12.65
CA LEU A 626 47.30 28.62 11.56
C LEU A 626 46.16 27.73 12.09
N LYS A 627 44.93 28.07 11.72
CA LYS A 627 43.70 27.35 12.09
C LYS A 627 43.15 26.58 10.89
N THR A 628 43.30 27.15 9.70
CA THR A 628 42.80 26.57 8.45
C THR A 628 43.92 26.51 7.40
N LEU A 629 44.19 25.30 6.91
CA LEU A 629 45.11 25.02 5.82
C LEU A 629 44.30 24.38 4.66
N ASN A 630 44.47 24.85 3.43
CA ASN A 630 44.15 24.10 2.23
C ASN A 630 45.35 24.10 1.27
N CYS A 631 45.79 22.92 0.87
CA CYS A 631 46.95 22.69 0.02
C CYS A 631 46.73 21.52 -0.97
N SER A 632 45.47 21.11 -1.18
CA SER A 632 45.08 20.03 -2.10
C SER A 632 45.36 20.29 -3.59
N ASN A 633 45.31 19.27 -4.44
CA ASN A 633 45.62 19.33 -5.87
C ASN A 633 46.99 19.98 -6.23
N ASN A 634 48.03 19.74 -5.44
CA ASN A 634 49.42 20.09 -5.73
C ASN A 634 50.22 18.84 -6.18
N GLU A 635 51.55 18.87 -6.04
CA GLU A 635 52.45 17.71 -6.19
C GLU A 635 53.01 17.26 -4.82
N LEU A 636 52.26 17.46 -3.73
CA LEU A 636 52.70 17.18 -2.37
C LEU A 636 52.62 15.67 -2.05
N LYS A 637 53.71 15.17 -1.45
CA LYS A 637 53.77 13.85 -0.79
C LYS A 637 53.79 13.95 0.73
N CYS A 638 54.15 15.12 1.25
CA CYS A 638 54.64 15.33 2.61
C CYS A 638 54.34 16.79 3.00
N ILE A 639 53.76 17.01 4.18
CA ILE A 639 53.46 18.37 4.69
C ILE A 639 53.97 18.46 6.13
N LEU A 640 54.91 19.37 6.36
CA LEU A 640 55.54 19.56 7.67
C LEU A 640 54.66 20.45 8.55
N VAL A 641 54.22 19.88 9.67
CA VAL A 641 53.30 20.50 10.63
C VAL A 641 53.88 20.45 12.05
N ALA A 642 53.55 21.46 12.88
CA ALA A 642 53.98 21.48 14.28
C ALA A 642 53.26 20.40 15.13
N ASP A 643 52.01 20.08 14.78
CA ASP A 643 51.14 19.13 15.46
C ASP A 643 50.41 18.27 14.42
N VAL A 644 50.51 16.94 14.56
CA VAL A 644 49.98 15.96 13.60
C VAL A 644 48.55 15.57 13.93
N ASP A 645 48.23 15.44 15.22
CA ASP A 645 46.90 15.09 15.68
C ASP A 645 45.93 16.24 15.39
N PHE A 646 46.39 17.49 15.60
CA PHE A 646 45.69 18.69 15.15
C PHE A 646 45.48 18.69 13.63
N ALA A 647 46.52 18.41 12.85
CA ALA A 647 46.45 18.44 11.39
C ALA A 647 45.49 17.38 10.82
N TYR A 648 45.44 16.17 11.37
CA TYR A 648 44.43 15.18 10.97
C TYR A 648 43.02 15.52 11.49
N THR A 649 42.89 16.07 12.70
CA THR A 649 41.59 16.47 13.26
C THR A 649 40.94 17.61 12.47
N TYR A 650 41.72 18.58 11.99
CA TYR A 650 41.19 19.82 11.41
C TYR A 650 41.49 20.03 9.91
N TRP A 651 42.50 19.38 9.34
CA TRP A 651 42.95 19.59 7.95
C TRP A 651 43.03 18.30 7.10
N SER A 652 42.55 17.15 7.58
CA SER A 652 42.62 15.85 6.90
C SER A 652 42.15 15.87 5.44
N ASN A 653 41.05 16.59 5.17
CA ASN A 653 40.40 16.69 3.87
C ASN A 653 40.92 17.84 2.97
N THR A 654 41.95 18.58 3.41
CA THR A 654 42.39 19.83 2.75
C THR A 654 43.86 19.80 2.33
N LYS A 655 44.32 18.61 1.92
CA LYS A 655 45.66 18.31 1.37
C LYS A 655 45.54 17.39 0.16
N ASP A 656 46.66 17.11 -0.51
CA ASP A 656 46.70 16.09 -1.55
C ASP A 656 46.31 14.72 -1.01
N LYS A 657 45.62 13.92 -1.83
CA LYS A 657 45.25 12.54 -1.47
C LYS A 657 46.48 11.67 -1.22
N SER A 658 47.58 11.95 -1.92
CA SER A 658 48.91 11.34 -1.76
C SER A 658 49.73 11.93 -0.61
N ALA A 659 49.39 13.11 -0.09
CA ALA A 659 50.12 13.71 1.01
C ALA A 659 49.63 13.18 2.37
N PHE A 660 50.53 13.12 3.33
CA PHE A 660 50.23 12.86 4.73
C PHE A 660 50.79 13.98 5.62
N TYR A 661 50.15 14.21 6.77
CA TYR A 661 50.67 15.11 7.80
C TYR A 661 51.59 14.35 8.73
N THR A 662 52.72 14.95 9.06
CA THR A 662 53.71 14.31 9.91
C THR A 662 54.75 15.32 10.44
N LYS A 663 55.55 14.85 11.40
CA LYS A 663 56.81 15.46 11.85
C LYS A 663 58.02 14.93 11.06
N ASP A 664 57.86 13.79 10.38
CA ASP A 664 58.90 13.08 9.63
C ASP A 664 58.27 12.20 8.51
N CYS A 665 58.82 12.22 7.28
CA CYS A 665 58.13 11.74 6.07
C CYS A 665 58.53 10.34 5.58
N ASP A 666 59.19 9.52 6.41
CA ASP A 666 59.91 8.32 5.99
C ASP A 666 59.61 7.01 6.81
N ALA A 667 58.36 6.69 7.16
CA ALA A 667 58.00 5.57 8.09
C ALA A 667 57.20 4.38 7.47
N VAL A 668 57.42 3.13 7.96
CA VAL A 668 57.00 1.85 7.33
C VAL A 668 56.36 0.79 8.26
N THR A 669 55.56 -0.11 7.67
CA THR A 669 54.77 -1.23 8.23
C THR A 669 55.16 -2.57 7.58
N LEU A 670 55.02 -3.71 8.27
CA LEU A 670 55.38 -5.06 7.80
C LEU A 670 54.21 -5.80 7.12
N ILE A 671 54.47 -6.46 5.98
CA ILE A 671 53.54 -7.30 5.20
C ILE A 671 54.24 -8.65 4.84
N PRO A 672 54.08 -9.73 5.62
CA PRO A 672 54.87 -10.96 5.43
C PRO A 672 54.35 -11.93 4.34
N ASP A 673 53.08 -11.82 3.92
CA ASP A 673 52.54 -12.64 2.82
C ASP A 673 52.84 -11.97 1.47
N LEU A 674 53.70 -12.61 0.69
CA LEU A 674 54.13 -12.12 -0.64
C LEU A 674 52.95 -11.90 -1.60
N ASN A 675 51.86 -12.66 -1.49
CA ASN A 675 50.67 -12.46 -2.33
C ASN A 675 49.84 -11.27 -1.84
N PHE A 676 49.82 -10.97 -0.53
CA PHE A 676 49.20 -9.76 0.00
C PHE A 676 49.98 -8.52 -0.43
N GLU A 677 51.31 -8.55 -0.32
CA GLU A 677 52.18 -7.44 -0.75
C GLU A 677 52.08 -7.17 -2.26
N ASN A 678 52.20 -8.21 -3.11
CA ASN A 678 51.95 -8.08 -4.55
C ASN A 678 50.55 -7.54 -4.85
N LYS A 679 49.55 -7.86 -4.02
CA LYS A 679 48.20 -7.33 -4.17
C LYS A 679 48.13 -5.83 -3.85
N LEU A 680 48.80 -5.36 -2.78
CA LEU A 680 48.91 -3.94 -2.44
C LEU A 680 49.63 -3.14 -3.54
N ILE A 681 50.73 -3.68 -4.10
CA ILE A 681 51.43 -3.09 -5.25
C ILE A 681 50.50 -3.04 -6.47
N SER A 682 49.76 -4.11 -6.78
CA SER A 682 48.82 -4.13 -7.92
C SER A 682 47.62 -3.18 -7.76
N LEU A 683 47.33 -2.75 -6.53
CA LEU A 683 46.31 -1.75 -6.20
C LEU A 683 46.87 -0.32 -6.16
N GLY A 684 48.19 -0.14 -6.30
CA GLY A 684 48.86 1.17 -6.18
C GLY A 684 48.87 1.73 -4.76
N ILE A 685 48.71 0.88 -3.74
CA ILE A 685 48.80 1.23 -2.32
C ILE A 685 50.27 1.21 -1.88
N ASP A 686 51.06 0.31 -2.46
CA ASP A 686 52.50 0.19 -2.27
C ASP A 686 53.28 0.38 -3.60
N THR A 687 54.57 0.69 -3.53
CA THR A 687 55.41 0.99 -4.69
C THR A 687 56.82 0.38 -4.60
N GLY A 688 57.10 -0.64 -5.41
CA GLY A 688 58.46 -1.17 -5.54
C GLY A 688 58.49 -2.58 -6.12
N THR A 689 59.56 -3.30 -5.79
CA THR A 689 59.54 -4.77 -5.73
C THR A 689 59.13 -5.20 -4.33
N PRO A 690 58.37 -6.30 -4.16
CA PRO A 690 58.06 -6.84 -2.84
C PRO A 690 59.32 -7.00 -1.97
N ASP A 691 59.36 -6.33 -0.82
CA ASP A 691 60.45 -6.35 0.17
C ASP A 691 60.00 -6.75 1.60
N GLY A 692 58.71 -7.04 1.76
CA GLY A 692 58.03 -7.42 2.99
C GLY A 692 57.42 -6.26 3.76
N GLN A 693 57.33 -5.05 3.19
CA GLN A 693 56.90 -3.83 3.89
C GLN A 693 56.04 -2.90 3.01
N VAL A 694 55.47 -1.86 3.61
CA VAL A 694 54.77 -0.76 2.95
C VAL A 694 54.92 0.52 3.78
N LEU A 695 54.95 1.70 3.14
CA LEU A 695 54.96 2.98 3.86
C LEU A 695 53.67 3.15 4.70
N THR A 696 53.79 3.31 6.02
CA THR A 696 52.62 3.39 6.92
C THR A 696 51.69 4.55 6.54
N GLY A 697 52.27 5.68 6.08
CA GLY A 697 51.52 6.83 5.58
C GLY A 697 50.64 6.54 4.35
N SER A 698 51.00 5.56 3.53
CA SER A 698 50.23 5.13 2.35
C SER A 698 49.01 4.29 2.73
N ILE A 699 49.12 3.41 3.74
CA ILE A 699 48.02 2.53 4.16
C ILE A 699 47.05 3.17 5.17
N ALA A 700 47.50 4.14 5.98
CA ALA A 700 46.71 4.73 7.05
C ALA A 700 45.36 5.35 6.60
N ASN A 701 45.27 5.79 5.34
CA ASN A 701 44.08 6.41 4.73
C ASN A 701 43.25 5.44 3.85
N VAL A 702 43.58 4.14 3.81
CA VAL A 702 42.89 3.16 2.95
C VAL A 702 41.56 2.71 3.58
N THR A 703 40.45 3.23 3.05
CA THR A 703 39.09 2.94 3.57
C THR A 703 38.41 1.73 2.93
N PHE A 704 38.91 1.26 1.78
CA PHE A 704 38.38 0.14 1.01
C PHE A 704 39.53 -0.74 0.55
N LEU A 705 39.49 -2.03 0.88
CA LEU A 705 40.47 -3.01 0.44
C LEU A 705 39.79 -4.26 -0.12
N ASN A 706 40.07 -4.58 -1.38
CA ASN A 706 39.65 -5.82 -2.01
C ASN A 706 40.87 -6.65 -2.43
N VAL A 707 41.16 -7.65 -1.60
CA VAL A 707 42.25 -8.63 -1.73
C VAL A 707 41.71 -10.03 -2.04
N SER A 708 40.46 -10.12 -2.53
CA SER A 708 39.84 -11.41 -2.91
C SER A 708 40.54 -12.09 -4.09
N LYS A 709 40.38 -13.42 -4.20
CA LYS A 709 40.91 -14.24 -5.32
C LYS A 709 42.42 -14.07 -5.57
N SER A 710 43.19 -13.79 -4.52
CA SER A 710 44.61 -13.38 -4.63
C SER A 710 45.58 -14.42 -4.05
N ASN A 711 45.11 -15.63 -3.70
CA ASN A 711 45.90 -16.72 -3.12
C ASN A 711 46.62 -16.35 -1.81
N ILE A 712 46.07 -15.41 -1.05
CA ILE A 712 46.63 -14.97 0.23
C ILE A 712 46.39 -16.05 1.30
N SER A 713 47.39 -16.27 2.15
CA SER A 713 47.37 -17.23 3.25
C SER A 713 47.45 -16.58 4.63
N ASP A 714 48.08 -15.41 4.72
CA ASP A 714 48.22 -14.57 5.92
C ASP A 714 47.92 -13.10 5.56
N LEU A 715 47.25 -12.37 6.46
CA LEU A 715 46.90 -10.95 6.31
C LEU A 715 47.53 -10.07 7.40
N THR A 716 48.54 -10.58 8.12
CA THR A 716 49.35 -9.79 9.05
C THR A 716 49.78 -8.45 8.43
N GLY A 717 49.58 -7.36 9.17
CA GLY A 717 49.75 -5.98 8.69
C GLY A 717 48.42 -5.30 8.32
N ILE A 718 47.32 -6.05 8.17
CA ILE A 718 45.96 -5.47 8.02
C ILE A 718 45.53 -4.62 9.22
N GLN A 719 46.11 -4.87 10.39
CA GLN A 719 45.84 -4.12 11.63
C GLN A 719 46.20 -2.62 11.50
N ASP A 720 47.25 -2.28 10.74
CA ASP A 720 47.69 -0.89 10.53
C ASP A 720 46.80 -0.10 9.54
N PHE A 721 45.84 -0.77 8.88
CA PHE A 721 44.82 -0.13 8.05
C PHE A 721 43.70 0.45 8.95
N ILE A 722 44.06 1.44 9.77
CA ILE A 722 43.23 2.00 10.85
C ILE A 722 41.92 2.66 10.35
N SER A 723 41.87 3.09 9.08
CA SER A 723 40.69 3.73 8.47
C SER A 723 39.81 2.77 7.66
N LEU A 724 40.03 1.45 7.76
CA LEU A 724 39.43 0.46 6.87
C LEU A 724 37.95 0.18 7.19
N ASN A 725 37.06 0.71 6.36
CA ASN A 725 35.60 0.54 6.49
C ASN A 725 35.10 -0.71 5.74
N TYR A 726 35.74 -1.09 4.63
CA TYR A 726 35.36 -2.23 3.79
C TYR A 726 36.55 -3.15 3.56
N LEU A 727 36.43 -4.42 3.94
CA LEU A 727 37.40 -5.48 3.66
C LEU A 727 36.74 -6.65 2.91
N ASN A 728 37.23 -6.93 1.71
CA ASN A 728 36.96 -8.18 1.02
C ASN A 728 38.25 -8.99 0.85
N CYS A 729 38.36 -10.05 1.65
CA CYS A 729 39.42 -11.05 1.65
C CYS A 729 38.92 -12.45 1.26
N GLY A 730 37.75 -12.54 0.62
CA GLY A 730 37.13 -13.80 0.21
C GLY A 730 37.86 -14.54 -0.91
N GLN A 731 37.57 -15.84 -1.07
CA GLN A 731 38.15 -16.70 -2.11
C GLN A 731 39.68 -16.73 -2.06
N ASN A 732 40.24 -16.95 -0.87
CA ASN A 732 41.66 -17.04 -0.58
C ASN A 732 41.96 -18.35 0.19
N SER A 733 43.13 -18.46 0.83
CA SER A 733 43.54 -19.63 1.62
C SER A 733 43.69 -19.32 3.12
N LEU A 734 42.96 -18.32 3.62
CA LEU A 734 43.07 -17.86 5.01
C LEU A 734 42.58 -18.95 5.98
N THR A 735 43.42 -19.28 6.98
CA THR A 735 43.09 -20.19 8.08
C THR A 735 42.69 -19.44 9.36
N ALA A 736 43.19 -18.21 9.51
CA ALA A 736 42.85 -17.23 10.53
C ALA A 736 42.64 -15.86 9.87
N LEU A 737 41.96 -14.96 10.59
CA LEU A 737 41.78 -13.57 10.22
C LEU A 737 41.74 -12.76 11.51
N ASP A 738 42.64 -11.79 11.65
CA ASP A 738 42.61 -10.80 12.73
C ASP A 738 42.24 -9.44 12.12
N VAL A 739 41.17 -8.85 12.64
CA VAL A 739 40.66 -7.52 12.27
C VAL A 739 40.45 -6.66 13.53
N SER A 740 41.11 -6.99 14.64
CA SER A 740 40.85 -6.43 15.96
C SER A 740 41.08 -4.92 16.08
N GLU A 741 42.05 -4.37 15.35
CA GLU A 741 42.35 -2.93 15.30
C GLU A 741 41.56 -2.18 14.20
N ASN A 742 40.90 -2.89 13.26
CA ASN A 742 40.04 -2.28 12.24
C ASN A 742 38.65 -1.94 12.82
N ALA A 743 38.62 -1.12 13.88
CA ALA A 743 37.41 -0.85 14.67
C ALA A 743 36.27 -0.16 13.90
N VAL A 744 36.60 0.53 12.79
CA VAL A 744 35.64 1.24 11.91
C VAL A 744 35.05 0.37 10.79
N LEU A 745 35.38 -0.92 10.76
CA LEU A 745 34.93 -1.85 9.72
C LEU A 745 33.40 -2.02 9.73
N ASP A 746 32.77 -1.63 8.62
CA ASP A 746 31.33 -1.64 8.34
C ASP A 746 30.91 -2.88 7.54
N ALA A 747 31.77 -3.33 6.60
CA ALA A 747 31.50 -4.50 5.77
C ALA A 747 32.71 -5.45 5.69
N LEU A 748 32.48 -6.73 6.03
CA LEU A 748 33.48 -7.80 5.99
C LEU A 748 33.03 -8.98 5.12
N PHE A 749 33.81 -9.27 4.09
CA PHE A 749 33.68 -10.45 3.23
C PHE A 749 34.91 -11.34 3.38
N CYS A 750 34.82 -12.37 4.22
CA CYS A 750 35.87 -13.37 4.46
C CYS A 750 35.46 -14.77 3.94
N ASN A 751 34.51 -14.81 3.03
CA ASN A 751 33.87 -16.02 2.51
C ASN A 751 34.76 -16.86 1.59
N ASN A 752 34.48 -18.16 1.46
CA ASN A 752 35.28 -19.12 0.67
C ASN A 752 36.76 -19.10 1.12
N ASN A 753 36.99 -19.41 2.40
CA ASN A 753 38.31 -19.53 3.01
C ASN A 753 38.35 -20.82 3.87
N GLN A 754 39.37 -20.97 4.71
CA GLN A 754 39.55 -22.11 5.62
C GLN A 754 39.44 -21.68 7.10
N ILE A 755 38.77 -20.56 7.37
CA ILE A 755 38.66 -19.94 8.70
C ILE A 755 37.85 -20.86 9.62
N ALA A 756 38.46 -21.28 10.74
CA ALA A 756 37.83 -22.13 11.75
C ALA A 756 37.28 -21.36 12.97
N VAL A 757 37.85 -20.18 13.25
CA VAL A 757 37.47 -19.25 14.31
C VAL A 757 37.52 -17.84 13.71
N LEU A 758 36.49 -17.05 13.96
CA LEU A 758 36.39 -15.65 13.53
C LEU A 758 35.94 -14.83 14.75
N ASP A 759 36.75 -13.86 15.16
CA ASP A 759 36.39 -12.87 16.18
C ASP A 759 36.10 -11.54 15.48
N VAL A 760 34.90 -11.00 15.70
CA VAL A 760 34.44 -9.70 15.21
C VAL A 760 33.99 -8.78 16.36
N SER A 761 34.36 -9.12 17.61
CA SER A 761 33.89 -8.44 18.83
C SER A 761 34.35 -6.99 18.96
N LYS A 762 35.38 -6.59 18.20
CA LYS A 762 35.91 -5.22 18.11
C LYS A 762 35.26 -4.38 17.01
N ASN A 763 34.79 -5.02 15.95
CA ASN A 763 34.23 -4.39 14.75
C ASN A 763 32.74 -4.07 14.99
N THR A 764 32.47 -3.26 16.01
CA THR A 764 31.12 -2.93 16.48
C THR A 764 30.30 -2.13 15.47
N ALA A 765 30.96 -1.52 14.48
CA ALA A 765 30.35 -0.81 13.36
C ALA A 765 29.78 -1.73 12.26
N LEU A 766 30.09 -3.04 12.25
CA LEU A 766 29.68 -3.95 11.17
C LEU A 766 28.16 -3.95 10.93
N THR A 767 27.75 -3.53 9.73
CA THR A 767 26.40 -3.72 9.19
C THR A 767 26.30 -4.98 8.31
N PHE A 768 27.39 -5.38 7.67
CA PHE A 768 27.41 -6.50 6.71
C PHE A 768 28.52 -7.52 7.04
N LEU A 769 28.15 -8.77 7.30
CA LEU A 769 29.09 -9.88 7.52
C LEU A 769 28.81 -11.07 6.58
N SER A 770 29.77 -11.39 5.71
CA SER A 770 29.77 -12.57 4.85
C SER A 770 30.98 -13.45 5.19
N CYS A 771 30.71 -14.48 6.00
CA CYS A 771 31.69 -15.47 6.45
C CYS A 771 31.39 -16.88 5.89
N ASN A 772 30.59 -16.96 4.83
CA ASN A 772 30.06 -18.20 4.28
C ASN A 772 31.10 -19.05 3.53
N ASN A 773 30.86 -20.36 3.39
CA ASN A 773 31.83 -21.33 2.85
C ASN A 773 33.17 -21.29 3.61
N ASN A 774 33.14 -21.67 4.89
CA ASN A 774 34.28 -21.70 5.81
C ASN A 774 34.18 -22.93 6.74
N GLN A 775 35.01 -23.00 7.79
CA GLN A 775 35.04 -24.09 8.76
C GLN A 775 34.53 -23.66 10.16
N ILE A 776 33.78 -22.55 10.24
CA ILE A 776 33.36 -21.92 11.50
C ILE A 776 32.38 -22.84 12.25
N LYS A 777 32.67 -23.11 13.52
CA LYS A 777 31.87 -23.99 14.41
C LYS A 777 30.97 -23.24 15.39
N ALA A 778 31.36 -22.02 15.73
CA ALA A 778 30.63 -21.08 16.58
C ALA A 778 30.97 -19.67 16.09
N LEU A 779 29.98 -18.77 16.14
CA LEU A 779 30.10 -17.38 15.71
C LEU A 779 29.36 -16.52 16.74
N ASP A 780 30.07 -15.59 17.38
CA ASP A 780 29.48 -14.60 18.29
C ASP A 780 29.34 -13.27 17.54
N VAL A 781 28.10 -12.83 17.34
CA VAL A 781 27.74 -11.53 16.74
C VAL A 781 27.10 -10.58 17.76
N SER A 782 27.19 -10.89 19.06
CA SER A 782 26.52 -10.14 20.14
C SER A 782 27.00 -8.70 20.34
N LYS A 783 28.13 -8.32 19.73
CA LYS A 783 28.70 -6.95 19.74
C LYS A 783 28.36 -6.16 18.47
N ASN A 784 27.98 -6.84 17.40
CA ASN A 784 27.74 -6.27 16.08
C ASN A 784 26.26 -5.91 15.94
N THR A 785 25.77 -5.08 16.86
CA THR A 785 24.33 -4.75 17.01
C THR A 785 23.78 -3.98 15.81
N ALA A 786 24.65 -3.41 14.98
CA ALA A 786 24.32 -2.74 13.73
C ALA A 786 24.12 -3.68 12.52
N LEU A 787 24.36 -5.00 12.66
CA LEU A 787 24.22 -5.96 11.55
C LEU A 787 22.80 -5.93 10.95
N THR A 788 22.75 -5.64 9.64
CA THR A 788 21.56 -5.74 8.79
C THR A 788 21.60 -7.02 7.94
N VAL A 789 22.80 -7.45 7.53
CA VAL A 789 23.01 -8.67 6.72
C VAL A 789 24.02 -9.60 7.39
N LEU A 790 23.63 -10.85 7.59
CA LEU A 790 24.51 -11.93 8.06
C LEU A 790 24.41 -13.14 7.12
N ASP A 791 25.44 -13.37 6.32
CA ASP A 791 25.63 -14.62 5.57
C ASP A 791 26.72 -15.49 6.23
N CYS A 792 26.27 -16.56 6.89
CA CYS A 792 27.10 -17.58 7.49
C CYS A 792 26.86 -18.98 6.87
N ASN A 793 26.30 -19.05 5.65
CA ASN A 793 25.97 -20.34 5.01
C ASN A 793 27.18 -21.25 4.76
N ASN A 794 26.93 -22.55 4.58
CA ASN A 794 27.96 -23.56 4.30
C ASN A 794 29.12 -23.52 5.31
N ASN A 795 28.78 -23.71 6.59
CA ASN A 795 29.71 -23.74 7.72
C ASN A 795 29.39 -24.94 8.63
N GLN A 796 29.94 -24.97 9.85
CA GLN A 796 29.72 -26.03 10.83
C GLN A 796 29.01 -25.54 12.10
N ILE A 797 28.28 -24.42 12.02
CA ILE A 797 27.67 -23.74 13.15
C ILE A 797 26.54 -24.61 13.72
N ALA A 798 26.66 -24.99 14.99
CA ALA A 798 25.67 -25.83 15.69
C ALA A 798 24.57 -25.01 16.39
N THR A 799 24.90 -23.78 16.77
CA THR A 799 24.03 -22.82 17.48
C THR A 799 24.42 -21.40 17.08
N ILE A 800 23.45 -20.51 16.91
CA ILE A 800 23.69 -19.08 16.65
C ILE A 800 22.70 -18.24 17.48
N ASP A 801 23.20 -17.19 18.14
CA ASP A 801 22.37 -16.21 18.85
C ASP A 801 22.41 -14.89 18.07
N VAL A 802 21.26 -14.53 17.49
CA VAL A 802 21.03 -13.26 16.76
C VAL A 802 20.17 -12.28 17.56
N SER A 803 19.93 -12.55 18.84
CA SER A 803 18.93 -11.86 19.67
C SER A 803 19.32 -10.45 20.12
N ASN A 804 20.51 -9.98 19.76
CA ASN A 804 20.98 -8.59 19.92
C ASN A 804 21.07 -7.83 18.57
N ASN A 805 20.94 -8.52 17.45
CA ASN A 805 21.10 -7.99 16.09
C ASN A 805 19.73 -7.56 15.55
N LEU A 806 19.11 -6.59 16.23
CA LEU A 806 17.72 -6.18 16.02
C LEU A 806 17.48 -5.54 14.63
N ALA A 807 18.55 -5.07 13.98
CA ALA A 807 18.52 -4.46 12.65
C ALA A 807 18.58 -5.46 11.48
N LEU A 808 18.71 -6.78 11.75
CA LEU A 808 18.81 -7.79 10.69
C LEU A 808 17.57 -7.78 9.76
N THR A 809 17.82 -7.51 8.48
CA THR A 809 16.86 -7.70 7.37
C THR A 809 17.08 -9.03 6.67
N ASP A 810 18.34 -9.48 6.60
CA ASP A 810 18.76 -10.66 5.85
C ASP A 810 19.60 -11.60 6.73
N LEU A 811 19.04 -12.77 7.05
CA LEU A 811 19.76 -13.86 7.72
C LEU A 811 19.86 -15.07 6.80
N ILE A 812 21.09 -15.40 6.41
CA ILE A 812 21.42 -16.50 5.49
C ILE A 812 22.32 -17.48 6.24
N CYS A 813 21.70 -18.46 6.90
CA CYS A 813 22.35 -19.50 7.69
C CYS A 813 22.17 -20.92 7.10
N TYR A 814 21.80 -21.01 5.81
CA TYR A 814 21.68 -22.23 5.02
C TYR A 814 22.88 -23.19 5.16
N ALA A 815 22.65 -24.50 5.11
CA ALA A 815 23.70 -25.53 5.17
C ALA A 815 24.66 -25.37 6.37
N ASN A 816 24.11 -25.52 7.57
CA ASN A 816 24.84 -25.53 8.83
C ASN A 816 24.43 -26.77 9.66
N LYS A 817 24.68 -26.75 10.97
CA LYS A 817 24.32 -27.82 11.91
C LYS A 817 23.32 -27.32 12.97
N LEU A 818 22.53 -26.28 12.65
CA LEU A 818 21.60 -25.65 13.60
C LEU A 818 20.52 -26.64 14.01
N THR A 819 20.49 -26.98 15.30
CA THR A 819 19.46 -27.82 15.93
C THR A 819 18.23 -27.02 16.38
N SER A 820 18.39 -25.70 16.49
CA SER A 820 17.34 -24.72 16.75
C SER A 820 17.73 -23.37 16.14
N LEU A 821 16.73 -22.51 15.92
CA LEU A 821 16.90 -21.13 15.48
C LEU A 821 15.80 -20.27 16.10
N ASP A 822 16.18 -19.23 16.86
CA ASP A 822 15.25 -18.22 17.38
C ASP A 822 15.50 -16.88 16.67
N VAL A 823 14.48 -16.40 15.96
CA VAL A 823 14.47 -15.13 15.22
C VAL A 823 13.43 -14.14 15.76
N LYS A 824 12.81 -14.41 16.92
CA LYS A 824 11.62 -13.68 17.40
C LYS A 824 11.87 -12.19 17.71
N LYS A 825 13.11 -11.80 17.96
CA LYS A 825 13.49 -10.39 18.16
C LYS A 825 13.89 -9.68 16.87
N ASN A 826 14.15 -10.41 15.79
CA ASN A 826 14.62 -9.89 14.52
C ASN A 826 13.41 -9.52 13.64
N THR A 827 12.54 -8.65 14.17
CA THR A 827 11.26 -8.28 13.55
C THR A 827 11.42 -7.51 12.24
N ALA A 828 12.63 -7.03 11.95
CA ALA A 828 13.01 -6.39 10.69
C ALA A 828 13.33 -7.37 9.55
N LEU A 829 13.39 -8.69 9.81
CA LEU A 829 13.73 -9.68 8.79
C LEU A 829 12.74 -9.64 7.61
N THR A 830 13.26 -9.31 6.43
CA THR A 830 12.62 -9.43 5.12
C THR A 830 13.03 -10.73 4.42
N LYS A 831 14.23 -11.26 4.70
CA LYS A 831 14.74 -12.50 4.13
C LYS A 831 15.31 -13.41 5.22
N LEU A 832 14.78 -14.63 5.28
CA LEU A 832 15.34 -15.72 6.07
C LEU A 832 15.63 -16.91 5.17
N ASP A 833 16.92 -17.27 5.02
CA ASP A 833 17.35 -18.53 4.40
C ASP A 833 18.08 -19.38 5.43
N SER A 834 17.36 -20.36 5.95
CA SER A 834 17.77 -21.25 7.04
C SER A 834 17.73 -22.73 6.65
N GLY A 835 17.64 -23.04 5.35
CA GLY A 835 17.51 -24.42 4.87
C GLY A 835 18.73 -25.32 5.13
N SER A 836 18.59 -26.62 4.89
CA SER A 836 19.62 -27.65 5.07
C SER A 836 20.27 -27.61 6.48
N ASN A 837 19.41 -27.58 7.50
CA ASN A 837 19.79 -27.59 8.92
C ASN A 837 19.14 -28.79 9.65
N GLN A 838 19.08 -28.78 10.99
CA GLN A 838 18.64 -29.92 11.80
C GLN A 838 17.53 -29.56 12.81
N TYR A 839 16.83 -28.43 12.63
CA TYR A 839 15.75 -27.98 13.49
C TYR A 839 14.40 -28.60 13.09
N THR A 840 13.71 -29.23 14.05
CA THR A 840 12.41 -29.88 13.81
C THR A 840 11.22 -28.91 13.84
N SER A 841 11.44 -27.68 14.30
CA SER A 841 10.47 -26.58 14.35
C SER A 841 11.14 -25.24 14.06
N LEU A 842 10.37 -24.29 13.54
CA LEU A 842 10.77 -22.91 13.28
C LEU A 842 9.57 -22.00 13.55
N ASP A 843 9.76 -20.93 14.33
CA ASP A 843 8.72 -19.96 14.67
C ASP A 843 9.08 -18.60 14.08
N VAL A 844 8.37 -18.24 13.01
CA VAL A 844 8.51 -16.96 12.28
C VAL A 844 7.37 -15.98 12.58
N SER A 845 6.58 -16.23 13.63
CA SER A 845 5.33 -15.46 13.90
C SER A 845 5.54 -13.97 14.19
N ALA A 846 6.76 -13.58 14.62
CA ALA A 846 7.15 -12.20 14.86
C ALA A 846 7.79 -11.51 13.63
N ASN A 847 8.19 -12.28 12.60
CA ASN A 847 8.91 -11.78 11.42
C ASN A 847 7.91 -11.41 10.31
N THR A 848 6.97 -10.54 10.61
CA THR A 848 5.83 -10.20 9.73
C THR A 848 6.24 -9.49 8.44
N ALA A 849 7.48 -8.99 8.37
CA ALA A 849 8.07 -8.34 7.19
C ALA A 849 8.68 -9.31 6.17
N LEU A 850 8.73 -10.63 6.45
CA LEU A 850 9.33 -11.61 5.54
C LEU A 850 8.64 -11.61 4.17
N THR A 851 9.44 -11.38 3.12
CA THR A 851 9.08 -11.58 1.71
C THR A 851 9.65 -12.90 1.17
N PHE A 852 10.79 -13.34 1.69
CA PHE A 852 11.44 -14.62 1.36
C PHE A 852 11.61 -15.48 2.61
N LEU A 853 11.14 -16.73 2.57
CA LEU A 853 11.41 -17.75 3.59
C LEU A 853 11.90 -19.06 2.95
N GLY A 854 13.19 -19.34 3.12
CA GLY A 854 13.82 -20.64 2.86
C GLY A 854 13.97 -21.43 4.17
N CYS A 855 13.22 -22.52 4.30
CA CYS A 855 13.30 -23.46 5.43
C CYS A 855 13.37 -24.93 4.94
N ASN A 856 13.84 -25.13 3.71
CA ASN A 856 13.93 -26.42 3.05
C ASN A 856 14.89 -27.40 3.73
N THR A 857 14.66 -28.71 3.58
CA THR A 857 15.62 -29.77 3.95
C THR A 857 16.06 -29.70 5.43
N SER A 858 15.20 -29.20 6.32
CA SER A 858 15.53 -28.95 7.75
C SER A 858 14.93 -29.95 8.73
N GLN A 859 14.01 -30.83 8.28
CA GLN A 859 13.23 -31.81 9.03
C GLN A 859 11.94 -31.30 9.72
N LEU A 860 11.40 -30.16 9.29
CA LEU A 860 10.15 -29.59 9.80
C LEU A 860 8.96 -30.55 9.63
N THR A 861 8.13 -30.73 10.65
CA THR A 861 6.85 -31.47 10.56
C THR A 861 5.64 -30.59 10.28
N SER A 862 5.77 -29.29 10.51
CA SER A 862 4.77 -28.25 10.27
C SER A 862 5.46 -26.89 10.19
N ILE A 863 4.81 -25.90 9.60
CA ILE A 863 5.25 -24.50 9.61
C ILE A 863 4.00 -23.60 9.69
N ASP A 864 3.99 -22.62 10.60
CA ASP A 864 2.96 -21.58 10.65
C ASP A 864 3.50 -20.32 9.98
N VAL A 865 2.90 -19.95 8.86
CA VAL A 865 3.19 -18.76 8.06
C VAL A 865 2.05 -17.73 8.12
N SER A 866 1.05 -17.93 8.97
CA SER A 866 -0.20 -17.14 9.02
C SER A 866 -0.02 -15.66 9.38
N LYS A 867 1.18 -15.27 9.85
CA LYS A 867 1.58 -13.89 10.19
C LYS A 867 2.45 -13.23 9.13
N ASN A 868 3.02 -14.00 8.20
CA ASN A 868 4.04 -13.55 7.26
C ASN A 868 3.37 -13.16 5.93
N THR A 869 2.33 -12.31 6.00
CA THR A 869 1.44 -12.00 4.87
C THR A 869 2.11 -11.27 3.70
N ALA A 870 3.35 -10.81 3.89
CA ALA A 870 4.20 -10.20 2.87
C ALA A 870 5.01 -11.23 2.05
N LEU A 871 4.96 -12.53 2.36
CA LEU A 871 5.71 -13.57 1.63
C LEU A 871 5.33 -13.59 0.14
N THR A 872 6.34 -13.39 -0.71
CA THR A 872 6.28 -13.62 -2.16
C THR A 872 6.88 -14.98 -2.51
N LEU A 873 7.90 -15.45 -1.78
CA LEU A 873 8.55 -16.75 -1.98
C LEU A 873 8.59 -17.57 -0.68
N LEU A 874 8.03 -18.77 -0.73
CA LEU A 874 8.15 -19.79 0.31
C LEU A 874 8.79 -21.07 -0.25
N ASP A 875 9.99 -21.42 0.25
CA ASP A 875 10.59 -22.73 0.03
C ASP A 875 10.66 -23.55 1.32
N CYS A 876 9.75 -24.52 1.41
CA CYS A 876 9.65 -25.48 2.50
C CYS A 876 9.86 -26.93 2.02
N ARG A 877 10.49 -27.14 0.85
CA ARG A 877 10.69 -28.47 0.24
C ARG A 877 11.54 -29.42 1.10
N GLU A 878 11.43 -30.71 0.85
CA GLU A 878 12.25 -31.76 1.49
C GLU A 878 12.16 -31.81 3.02
N ASN A 879 10.97 -31.49 3.54
CA ASN A 879 10.63 -31.59 4.95
C ASN A 879 9.66 -32.78 5.18
N LYS A 880 8.99 -32.79 6.33
CA LYS A 880 8.00 -33.82 6.74
C LYS A 880 6.62 -33.18 6.97
N ILE A 881 6.32 -32.09 6.25
CA ILE A 881 5.11 -31.28 6.45
C ILE A 881 3.90 -32.05 5.93
N THR A 882 2.89 -32.24 6.79
CA THR A 882 1.65 -33.00 6.49
C THR A 882 0.46 -32.11 6.11
N ASN A 883 0.48 -30.84 6.52
CA ASN A 883 -0.50 -29.81 6.20
C ASN A 883 0.20 -28.45 6.08
N LEU A 884 -0.23 -27.60 5.15
CA LEU A 884 0.36 -26.29 4.86
C LEU A 884 -0.76 -25.27 4.53
N ASP A 885 -1.08 -24.40 5.49
CA ASP A 885 -2.03 -23.29 5.27
C ASP A 885 -1.30 -22.07 4.67
N VAL A 886 -1.51 -21.82 3.39
CA VAL A 886 -1.05 -20.62 2.68
C VAL A 886 -2.15 -19.56 2.51
N SER A 887 -3.34 -19.73 3.11
CA SER A 887 -4.52 -18.90 2.87
C SER A 887 -4.37 -17.41 3.22
N LYS A 888 -3.32 -17.05 3.97
CA LYS A 888 -2.96 -15.66 4.35
C LYS A 888 -1.88 -15.04 3.47
N LEU A 889 -1.20 -15.84 2.64
CA LEU A 889 -0.08 -15.39 1.79
C LEU A 889 -0.60 -14.87 0.45
N THR A 890 -1.43 -13.82 0.46
CA THR A 890 -2.08 -13.30 -0.75
C THR A 890 -1.09 -12.64 -1.74
N ALA A 891 0.15 -12.37 -1.31
CA ALA A 891 1.24 -11.86 -2.13
C ALA A 891 2.14 -12.96 -2.74
N LEU A 892 1.88 -14.24 -2.46
CA LEU A 892 2.75 -15.36 -2.84
C LEU A 892 2.80 -15.55 -4.37
N THR A 893 4.00 -15.45 -4.95
CA THR A 893 4.29 -15.64 -6.38
C THR A 893 4.99 -16.99 -6.64
N GLU A 894 5.83 -17.45 -5.70
CA GLU A 894 6.58 -18.71 -5.78
C GLU A 894 6.32 -19.60 -4.56
N LEU A 895 5.92 -20.85 -4.80
CA LEU A 895 5.72 -21.87 -3.75
C LEU A 895 6.46 -23.17 -4.08
N TYR A 896 7.51 -23.48 -3.31
CA TYR A 896 8.23 -24.74 -3.36
C TYR A 896 7.92 -25.57 -2.11
N CYS A 897 7.02 -26.54 -2.25
CA CYS A 897 6.59 -27.42 -1.16
C CYS A 897 6.81 -28.92 -1.49
N GLN A 898 7.63 -29.22 -2.50
CA GLN A 898 7.88 -30.58 -2.98
C GLN A 898 8.61 -31.49 -1.98
N SER A 899 8.49 -32.81 -2.14
CA SER A 899 9.09 -33.81 -1.26
C SER A 899 8.64 -33.65 0.21
N ASN A 900 7.34 -33.48 0.44
CA ASN A 900 6.70 -33.40 1.76
C ASN A 900 5.65 -34.52 1.90
N GLN A 901 4.69 -34.38 2.82
CA GLN A 901 3.63 -35.36 3.09
C GLN A 901 2.23 -34.74 2.97
N LEU A 902 2.08 -33.67 2.17
CA LEU A 902 0.83 -32.93 1.99
C LEU A 902 -0.22 -33.81 1.29
N LYS A 903 -1.42 -33.89 1.87
CA LYS A 903 -2.57 -34.62 1.30
C LYS A 903 -3.57 -33.73 0.56
N ASP A 904 -3.56 -32.44 0.91
CA ASP A 904 -4.38 -31.39 0.32
C ASP A 904 -3.55 -30.09 0.30
N LEU A 905 -3.93 -29.13 -0.55
CA LEU A 905 -3.27 -27.84 -0.75
C LEU A 905 -4.25 -26.80 -1.33
N ASP A 906 -4.98 -26.09 -0.46
CA ASP A 906 -5.81 -24.95 -0.87
C ASP A 906 -4.92 -23.73 -1.18
N VAL A 907 -4.83 -23.39 -2.47
CA VAL A 907 -4.18 -22.17 -2.98
C VAL A 907 -5.18 -21.12 -3.48
N SER A 908 -6.49 -21.26 -3.23
CA SER A 908 -7.57 -20.40 -3.76
C SER A 908 -7.48 -18.92 -3.39
N LYS A 909 -6.61 -18.56 -2.43
CA LYS A 909 -6.35 -17.17 -1.99
C LYS A 909 -5.08 -16.58 -2.63
N ASN A 910 -4.21 -17.42 -3.15
CA ASN A 910 -2.86 -17.10 -3.62
C ASN A 910 -2.86 -16.81 -5.13
N LYS A 911 -3.71 -15.88 -5.56
CA LYS A 911 -4.01 -15.63 -6.99
C LYS A 911 -2.81 -15.11 -7.80
N SER A 912 -1.78 -14.63 -7.11
CA SER A 912 -0.53 -14.12 -7.68
C SER A 912 0.50 -15.21 -7.99
N LEU A 913 0.21 -16.50 -7.77
CA LEU A 913 1.15 -17.59 -7.99
C LEU A 913 1.52 -17.74 -9.48
N GLU A 914 2.79 -17.48 -9.76
CA GLU A 914 3.44 -17.65 -11.06
C GLU A 914 4.04 -19.07 -11.20
N LEU A 915 4.64 -19.57 -10.12
CA LEU A 915 5.32 -20.88 -10.08
C LEU A 915 4.95 -21.69 -8.84
N ILE A 916 4.48 -22.92 -9.06
CA ILE A 916 4.10 -23.87 -8.00
C ILE A 916 4.86 -25.18 -8.19
N ASN A 917 5.57 -25.64 -7.16
CA ASN A 917 6.15 -26.98 -7.10
C ASN A 917 5.64 -27.74 -5.87
N CYS A 918 4.61 -28.55 -6.10
CA CYS A 918 3.99 -29.43 -5.12
C CYS A 918 4.30 -30.91 -5.39
N SER A 919 5.31 -31.21 -6.20
CA SER A 919 5.65 -32.57 -6.61
C SER A 919 6.10 -33.46 -5.43
N LYS A 920 6.03 -34.79 -5.57
CA LYS A 920 6.41 -35.76 -4.52
C LYS A 920 5.69 -35.49 -3.18
N ASN A 921 4.35 -35.41 -3.25
CA ASN A 921 3.46 -35.30 -2.09
C ASN A 921 2.38 -36.40 -2.17
N GLN A 922 1.28 -36.25 -1.44
CA GLN A 922 0.15 -37.20 -1.39
C GLN A 922 -1.16 -36.54 -1.87
N LEU A 923 -1.08 -35.46 -2.67
CA LEU A 923 -2.24 -34.68 -3.10
C LEU A 923 -3.19 -35.52 -3.96
N THR A 924 -4.48 -35.51 -3.64
CA THR A 924 -5.54 -36.17 -4.44
C THR A 924 -6.22 -35.25 -5.44
N THR A 925 -6.18 -33.95 -5.22
CA THR A 925 -6.80 -32.92 -6.06
C THR A 925 -5.94 -31.66 -6.07
N LEU A 926 -6.05 -30.84 -7.13
CA LEU A 926 -5.50 -29.48 -7.17
C LEU A 926 -6.33 -28.62 -8.14
N ASP A 927 -6.70 -27.41 -7.71
CA ASP A 927 -7.44 -26.44 -8.53
C ASP A 927 -6.68 -25.12 -8.65
N LEU A 928 -6.34 -24.76 -9.89
CA LEU A 928 -5.68 -23.51 -10.27
C LEU A 928 -6.54 -22.63 -11.20
N SER A 929 -7.84 -22.91 -11.34
CA SER A 929 -8.75 -22.17 -12.22
C SER A 929 -8.88 -20.68 -11.91
N THR A 930 -8.48 -20.25 -10.70
CA THR A 930 -8.48 -18.84 -10.29
C THR A 930 -7.12 -18.15 -10.37
N HIS A 931 -6.13 -18.77 -11.02
CA HIS A 931 -4.73 -18.37 -11.02
C HIS A 931 -4.23 -18.01 -12.42
N PRO A 932 -4.65 -16.86 -12.99
CA PRO A 932 -4.29 -16.46 -14.36
C PRO A 932 -2.80 -16.08 -14.52
N ALA A 933 -2.06 -15.92 -13.42
CA ALA A 933 -0.63 -15.62 -13.44
C ALA A 933 0.27 -16.85 -13.60
N THR A 934 -0.25 -18.07 -13.42
CA THR A 934 0.59 -19.27 -13.37
C THR A 934 1.23 -19.58 -14.73
N ILE A 935 2.57 -19.60 -14.75
CA ILE A 935 3.43 -19.92 -15.90
C ILE A 935 4.21 -21.24 -15.73
N GLY A 936 4.24 -21.81 -14.52
CA GLY A 936 4.88 -23.10 -14.23
C GLY A 936 4.20 -23.90 -13.12
N LEU A 937 4.07 -25.21 -13.32
CA LEU A 937 3.50 -26.16 -12.37
C LEU A 937 4.26 -27.50 -12.40
N TYR A 938 4.80 -27.89 -11.25
CA TYR A 938 5.29 -29.24 -10.97
C TYR A 938 4.36 -29.95 -9.98
N ALA A 939 3.40 -30.70 -10.51
CA ALA A 939 2.45 -31.51 -9.73
C ALA A 939 2.76 -33.02 -9.78
N ASN A 940 3.87 -33.40 -10.41
CA ASN A 940 4.23 -34.80 -10.63
C ASN A 940 4.46 -35.60 -9.32
N SER A 941 4.32 -36.92 -9.39
CA SER A 941 4.54 -37.82 -8.25
C SER A 941 3.63 -37.50 -7.07
N ASN A 942 2.32 -37.48 -7.32
CA ASN A 942 1.25 -37.29 -6.35
C ASN A 942 0.21 -38.42 -6.48
N GLN A 943 -0.98 -38.27 -5.89
CA GLN A 943 -2.08 -39.22 -5.97
C GLN A 943 -3.31 -38.60 -6.68
N LEU A 944 -3.07 -37.62 -7.58
CA LEU A 944 -4.13 -36.81 -8.17
C LEU A 944 -5.15 -37.70 -8.91
N THR A 945 -6.43 -37.43 -8.70
CA THR A 945 -7.56 -38.01 -9.46
C THR A 945 -8.16 -36.98 -10.43
N SER A 946 -8.17 -35.71 -10.03
CA SER A 946 -8.53 -34.56 -10.86
C SER A 946 -7.52 -33.42 -10.70
N LEU A 947 -7.37 -32.64 -11.77
CA LEU A 947 -6.53 -31.44 -11.80
C LEU A 947 -7.24 -30.38 -12.65
N ASN A 948 -7.40 -29.16 -12.13
CA ASN A 948 -8.05 -28.08 -12.86
C ASN A 948 -7.03 -26.97 -13.18
N LEU A 949 -6.72 -26.81 -14.47
CA LEU A 949 -5.82 -25.80 -15.03
C LEU A 949 -6.58 -24.78 -15.90
N LYS A 950 -7.91 -24.78 -15.90
CA LYS A 950 -8.74 -23.90 -16.73
C LYS A 950 -8.76 -22.48 -16.16
N ASN A 951 -7.66 -21.75 -16.36
CA ASN A 951 -7.32 -20.48 -15.73
C ASN A 951 -7.24 -19.29 -16.71
N GLY A 952 -7.55 -19.51 -17.98
CA GLY A 952 -7.42 -18.54 -19.07
C GLY A 952 -5.99 -18.31 -19.56
N ASN A 953 -5.00 -19.03 -19.04
CA ASN A 953 -3.57 -18.78 -19.26
C ASN A 953 -2.81 -19.96 -19.88
N ASN A 954 -3.48 -21.04 -20.31
CA ASN A 954 -2.81 -22.26 -20.79
C ASN A 954 -1.80 -22.01 -21.93
N ALA A 955 -2.04 -21.04 -22.81
CA ALA A 955 -1.12 -20.71 -23.90
C ALA A 955 0.25 -20.13 -23.43
N ASN A 956 0.34 -19.66 -22.18
CA ASN A 956 1.51 -18.96 -21.64
C ASN A 956 2.35 -19.79 -20.65
N PHE A 957 1.98 -21.05 -20.36
CA PHE A 957 2.82 -21.94 -19.57
C PHE A 957 4.14 -22.21 -20.29
N GLN A 958 5.26 -22.00 -19.60
CA GLN A 958 6.58 -22.29 -20.17
C GLN A 958 6.78 -23.81 -20.23
N LEU A 959 6.98 -24.35 -21.45
CA LEU A 959 7.02 -25.81 -21.70
C LEU A 959 8.11 -26.57 -20.90
N LEU A 960 9.12 -25.88 -20.36
CA LEU A 960 10.14 -26.45 -19.48
C LEU A 960 9.63 -26.65 -18.03
N TYR A 961 8.66 -25.86 -17.59
CA TYR A 961 8.19 -25.74 -16.20
C TYR A 961 6.81 -26.35 -15.97
N LEU A 962 6.36 -27.27 -16.84
CA LEU A 962 5.16 -28.08 -16.64
C LEU A 962 5.54 -29.57 -16.51
N ASN A 963 5.11 -30.22 -15.42
CA ASN A 963 5.19 -31.67 -15.22
C ASN A 963 4.07 -32.19 -14.30
N LEU A 964 3.25 -33.10 -14.83
CA LEU A 964 2.06 -33.67 -14.20
C LEU A 964 2.14 -35.21 -14.07
N THR A 965 3.25 -35.83 -14.48
CA THR A 965 3.44 -37.30 -14.56
C THR A 965 3.52 -37.99 -13.19
N ASN A 966 3.50 -39.32 -13.16
CA ASN A 966 3.49 -40.14 -11.95
C ASN A 966 2.29 -39.82 -11.02
N ASN A 967 1.12 -39.56 -11.60
CA ASN A 967 -0.18 -39.46 -10.96
C ASN A 967 -1.10 -40.57 -11.52
N PRO A 968 -0.94 -41.83 -11.08
CA PRO A 968 -1.52 -42.99 -11.78
C PRO A 968 -3.05 -42.96 -11.88
N ASN A 969 -3.72 -42.35 -10.91
CA ASN A 969 -5.19 -42.27 -10.81
C ASN A 969 -5.80 -41.05 -11.54
N LEU A 970 -4.98 -40.19 -12.14
CA LEU A 970 -5.45 -38.96 -12.78
C LEU A 970 -6.13 -39.32 -14.10
N SER A 971 -7.44 -39.15 -14.20
CA SER A 971 -8.22 -39.48 -15.40
C SER A 971 -8.50 -38.27 -16.28
N CYS A 972 -8.69 -37.10 -15.69
CA CYS A 972 -9.03 -35.86 -16.40
C CYS A 972 -8.29 -34.64 -15.83
N ILE A 973 -7.75 -33.83 -16.74
CA ILE A 973 -7.09 -32.55 -16.49
C ILE A 973 -7.89 -31.49 -17.22
N GLN A 974 -8.55 -30.59 -16.47
CA GLN A 974 -9.40 -29.57 -17.06
C GLN A 974 -8.57 -28.40 -17.57
N VAL A 975 -8.80 -27.99 -18.82
CA VAL A 975 -7.99 -26.99 -19.54
C VAL A 975 -8.85 -25.95 -20.26
N ASP A 976 -8.23 -24.85 -20.68
CA ASP A 976 -8.86 -23.79 -21.48
C ASP A 976 -9.16 -24.29 -22.90
N ASP A 977 -8.15 -24.86 -23.56
CA ASP A 977 -8.19 -25.38 -24.94
C ASP A 977 -7.56 -26.78 -24.99
N LYS A 978 -8.42 -27.79 -25.18
CA LYS A 978 -8.01 -29.20 -25.33
C LYS A 978 -7.07 -29.42 -26.52
N VAL A 979 -7.29 -28.75 -27.66
CA VAL A 979 -6.50 -28.94 -28.88
C VAL A 979 -5.09 -28.39 -28.68
N TYR A 980 -4.96 -27.22 -28.05
CA TYR A 980 -3.66 -26.69 -27.64
C TYR A 980 -2.94 -27.62 -26.66
N SER A 981 -3.61 -28.11 -25.62
CA SER A 981 -3.00 -28.99 -24.61
C SER A 981 -2.61 -30.36 -25.15
N ASP A 982 -3.43 -30.98 -26.01
CA ASP A 982 -3.07 -32.26 -26.66
C ASP A 982 -1.86 -32.09 -27.59
N ALA A 983 -1.78 -30.98 -28.34
CA ALA A 983 -0.65 -30.72 -29.25
C ALA A 983 0.66 -30.39 -28.52
N ASN A 984 0.61 -29.56 -27.48
CA ASN A 984 1.82 -29.00 -26.83
C ASN A 984 2.22 -29.71 -25.53
N TRP A 985 1.28 -30.36 -24.83
CA TRP A 985 1.48 -30.94 -23.50
C TRP A 985 1.24 -32.46 -23.44
N SER A 986 1.10 -33.16 -24.57
CA SER A 986 0.89 -34.62 -24.63
C SER A 986 1.85 -35.42 -23.73
N ALA A 987 3.15 -35.07 -23.75
CA ALA A 987 4.20 -35.71 -22.96
C ALA A 987 4.34 -35.20 -21.51
N LYS A 988 3.39 -34.39 -21.00
CA LYS A 988 3.47 -33.76 -19.67
C LYS A 988 2.61 -34.43 -18.59
N LYS A 989 1.73 -35.34 -18.99
CA LYS A 989 0.80 -36.09 -18.14
C LYS A 989 1.04 -37.60 -18.30
N ASP A 990 0.45 -38.40 -17.42
CA ASP A 990 0.43 -39.85 -17.57
C ASP A 990 -0.49 -40.31 -18.72
N ALA A 991 -0.34 -41.58 -19.12
CA ALA A 991 -1.13 -42.19 -20.19
C ALA A 991 -2.61 -42.42 -19.81
N THR A 992 -2.92 -42.49 -18.51
CA THR A 992 -4.28 -42.63 -17.96
C THR A 992 -5.08 -41.32 -17.97
N ALA A 993 -4.38 -40.18 -17.97
CA ALA A 993 -4.99 -38.86 -17.92
C ALA A 993 -5.37 -38.33 -19.32
N ASN A 994 -6.46 -37.57 -19.42
CA ASN A 994 -6.85 -36.85 -20.63
C ASN A 994 -6.98 -35.34 -20.36
N TYR A 995 -6.63 -34.51 -21.34
CA TYR A 995 -6.97 -33.08 -21.30
C TYR A 995 -8.41 -32.91 -21.79
N ASP A 996 -9.25 -32.16 -21.07
CA ASP A 996 -10.59 -31.80 -21.53
C ASP A 996 -10.98 -30.37 -21.13
N THR A 997 -11.88 -29.76 -21.88
CA THR A 997 -12.45 -28.44 -21.54
C THR A 997 -13.52 -28.52 -20.43
N ASN A 998 -14.04 -29.71 -20.14
CA ASN A 998 -15.02 -29.95 -19.08
C ASN A 998 -14.87 -31.37 -18.48
N CYS A 999 -14.18 -31.50 -17.36
CA CYS A 999 -14.04 -32.78 -16.64
C CYS A 999 -15.27 -33.20 -15.83
N SER A 1000 -16.42 -32.51 -15.95
CA SER A 1000 -17.60 -32.78 -15.10
C SER A 1000 -18.43 -34.01 -15.51
N SER A 1001 -18.23 -34.55 -16.71
CA SER A 1001 -18.92 -35.77 -17.17
C SER A 1001 -18.23 -37.04 -16.65
N PHE A 1002 -18.30 -37.25 -15.34
CA PHE A 1002 -17.85 -38.49 -14.70
C PHE A 1002 -18.88 -39.62 -14.87
N TYR A 1003 -18.35 -40.83 -15.07
CA TYR A 1003 -19.10 -42.08 -15.08
C TYR A 1003 -18.67 -42.94 -13.88
N THR A 1004 -19.59 -43.75 -13.37
CA THR A 1004 -19.34 -44.80 -12.37
C THR A 1004 -19.38 -46.14 -13.07
N GLU A 1005 -18.32 -46.93 -12.93
CA GLU A 1005 -18.27 -48.29 -13.47
C GLU A 1005 -19.23 -49.20 -12.68
N ILE A 1006 -20.06 -49.97 -13.38
CA ILE A 1006 -21.01 -50.95 -12.83
C ILE A 1006 -20.67 -52.34 -13.44
N PRO A 1007 -19.67 -53.06 -12.91
CA PRO A 1007 -19.09 -54.23 -13.58
C PRO A 1007 -19.91 -55.53 -13.48
N ASP A 1008 -21.00 -55.56 -12.70
CA ASP A 1008 -21.98 -56.67 -12.73
C ASP A 1008 -23.14 -56.30 -13.65
N SER A 1009 -23.24 -56.98 -14.79
CA SER A 1009 -24.28 -56.69 -15.79
C SER A 1009 -25.71 -56.92 -15.29
N ASN A 1010 -25.92 -57.68 -14.20
CA ASN A 1010 -27.24 -57.80 -13.58
C ASN A 1010 -27.55 -56.61 -12.66
N PHE A 1011 -26.53 -55.97 -12.07
CA PHE A 1011 -26.70 -54.70 -11.34
C PHE A 1011 -27.02 -53.59 -12.33
N GLU A 1012 -26.26 -53.49 -13.42
CA GLU A 1012 -26.52 -52.53 -14.50
C GLU A 1012 -27.90 -52.73 -15.13
N GLN A 1013 -28.29 -53.96 -15.48
CA GLN A 1013 -29.64 -54.25 -15.99
C GLN A 1013 -30.73 -53.80 -15.02
N LYS A 1014 -30.51 -53.94 -13.71
CA LYS A 1014 -31.46 -53.51 -12.69
C LYS A 1014 -31.56 -51.98 -12.59
N LEU A 1015 -30.49 -51.23 -12.88
CA LEU A 1015 -30.52 -49.76 -13.00
C LEU A 1015 -31.25 -49.29 -14.27
N VAL A 1016 -31.11 -50.03 -15.37
CA VAL A 1016 -31.88 -49.85 -16.63
C VAL A 1016 -33.37 -50.14 -16.41
N ASP A 1017 -33.71 -51.26 -15.77
CA ASP A 1017 -35.09 -51.66 -15.46
C ASP A 1017 -35.83 -50.64 -14.56
N LEU A 1018 -35.08 -49.92 -13.71
CA LEU A 1018 -35.58 -48.84 -12.85
C LEU A 1018 -35.62 -47.47 -13.54
N GLY A 1019 -35.11 -47.34 -14.78
CA GLY A 1019 -35.02 -46.07 -15.51
C GLY A 1019 -34.03 -45.05 -14.93
N ILE A 1020 -33.08 -45.51 -14.11
CA ILE A 1020 -31.98 -44.69 -13.56
C ILE A 1020 -30.84 -44.63 -14.58
N ASP A 1021 -30.61 -45.75 -15.26
CA ASP A 1021 -29.75 -45.85 -16.44
C ASP A 1021 -30.58 -45.61 -17.71
N THR A 1022 -30.04 -44.83 -18.66
CA THR A 1022 -30.74 -44.41 -19.88
C THR A 1022 -29.94 -44.64 -21.17
N ASP A 1023 -28.67 -45.01 -21.11
CA ASP A 1023 -27.85 -45.37 -22.28
C ASP A 1023 -27.62 -46.89 -22.40
N GLY A 1024 -27.89 -47.66 -21.34
CA GLY A 1024 -28.05 -49.12 -21.38
C GLY A 1024 -26.75 -49.89 -21.19
N LEU A 1025 -26.84 -51.22 -21.09
CA LEU A 1025 -25.74 -52.12 -20.71
C LEU A 1025 -24.40 -51.83 -21.40
N ASN A 1026 -23.52 -51.09 -20.74
CA ASN A 1026 -22.20 -50.70 -21.24
C ASN A 1026 -21.06 -50.86 -20.19
N GLY A 1027 -21.41 -51.33 -18.99
CA GLY A 1027 -20.57 -51.44 -17.81
C GLY A 1027 -20.43 -50.14 -16.99
N LYS A 1028 -21.22 -49.09 -17.27
CA LYS A 1028 -21.03 -47.73 -16.71
C LYS A 1028 -22.31 -46.90 -16.72
N ILE A 1029 -22.49 -46.07 -15.69
CA ILE A 1029 -23.58 -45.10 -15.58
C ILE A 1029 -23.06 -43.68 -15.31
N THR A 1030 -23.71 -42.65 -15.87
CA THR A 1030 -23.33 -41.25 -15.60
C THR A 1030 -23.49 -40.92 -14.10
N THR A 1031 -22.41 -40.50 -13.42
CA THR A 1031 -22.40 -40.33 -11.95
C THR A 1031 -23.41 -39.28 -11.45
N ALA A 1032 -23.75 -38.29 -12.28
CA ALA A 1032 -24.77 -37.29 -11.98
C ALA A 1032 -26.19 -37.89 -11.84
N ASN A 1033 -26.49 -39.01 -12.51
CA ASN A 1033 -27.80 -39.66 -12.46
C ASN A 1033 -28.02 -40.40 -11.13
N ILE A 1034 -26.94 -40.90 -10.51
CA ILE A 1034 -27.01 -41.76 -9.31
C ILE A 1034 -26.80 -41.00 -7.99
N THR A 1035 -26.07 -39.88 -8.00
CA THR A 1035 -25.73 -39.11 -6.79
C THR A 1035 -26.93 -38.45 -6.09
N SER A 1036 -28.07 -38.35 -6.78
CA SER A 1036 -29.34 -37.84 -6.22
C SER A 1036 -30.32 -38.93 -5.76
N ILE A 1037 -30.02 -40.21 -6.00
CA ILE A 1037 -30.94 -41.32 -5.73
C ILE A 1037 -30.98 -41.65 -4.24
N THR A 1038 -32.15 -41.49 -3.63
CA THR A 1038 -32.37 -41.67 -2.19
C THR A 1038 -32.91 -43.05 -1.80
N SER A 1039 -33.41 -43.84 -2.75
CA SER A 1039 -33.94 -45.18 -2.52
C SER A 1039 -33.69 -46.07 -3.74
N LEU A 1040 -33.21 -47.30 -3.53
CA LEU A 1040 -32.83 -48.22 -4.60
C LEU A 1040 -33.27 -49.66 -4.29
N ASP A 1041 -34.04 -50.28 -5.20
CA ASP A 1041 -34.50 -51.68 -5.09
C ASP A 1041 -33.80 -52.57 -6.12
N LEU A 1042 -32.74 -53.23 -5.65
CA LEU A 1042 -31.94 -54.22 -6.39
C LEU A 1042 -32.38 -55.65 -6.08
N SER A 1043 -33.53 -55.86 -5.44
CA SER A 1043 -33.95 -57.18 -4.97
C SER A 1043 -34.23 -58.15 -6.12
N ASN A 1044 -33.93 -59.43 -5.86
CA ASN A 1044 -34.17 -60.56 -6.77
C ASN A 1044 -33.48 -60.42 -8.15
N GLY A 1045 -32.43 -59.60 -8.26
CA GLY A 1045 -31.70 -59.32 -9.51
C GLY A 1045 -30.65 -60.37 -9.90
N ASN A 1046 -30.43 -61.40 -9.08
CA ASN A 1046 -29.36 -62.41 -9.26
C ASN A 1046 -27.92 -61.83 -9.26
N ILE A 1047 -27.75 -60.64 -8.66
CA ILE A 1047 -26.51 -59.84 -8.64
C ILE A 1047 -25.44 -60.50 -7.76
N LYS A 1048 -24.16 -60.44 -8.18
CA LYS A 1048 -23.00 -60.99 -7.45
C LYS A 1048 -22.09 -59.91 -6.87
N ASN A 1049 -22.04 -58.73 -7.48
CA ASN A 1049 -21.21 -57.61 -7.05
C ASN A 1049 -21.98 -56.28 -7.15
N LEU A 1050 -21.79 -55.38 -6.17
CA LEU A 1050 -22.38 -54.04 -6.13
C LEU A 1050 -21.33 -52.91 -6.22
N ALA A 1051 -20.12 -53.19 -6.73
CA ALA A 1051 -19.15 -52.14 -7.05
C ALA A 1051 -19.78 -51.00 -7.88
N GLY A 1052 -19.54 -49.76 -7.47
CA GLY A 1052 -20.22 -48.55 -7.94
C GLY A 1052 -21.34 -48.05 -7.00
N ILE A 1053 -21.86 -48.88 -6.08
CA ILE A 1053 -22.86 -48.46 -5.07
C ILE A 1053 -22.34 -47.35 -4.16
N GLU A 1054 -21.03 -47.27 -3.96
CA GLU A 1054 -20.34 -46.25 -3.17
C GLU A 1054 -20.56 -44.82 -3.67
N ASN A 1055 -20.91 -44.64 -4.96
CA ASN A 1055 -21.18 -43.34 -5.56
C ASN A 1055 -22.66 -42.92 -5.50
N PHE A 1056 -23.55 -43.77 -4.97
CA PHE A 1056 -24.93 -43.40 -4.61
C PHE A 1056 -24.93 -42.65 -3.27
N THR A 1057 -24.44 -41.41 -3.28
CA THR A 1057 -24.13 -40.64 -2.06
C THR A 1057 -25.36 -40.17 -1.28
N ALA A 1058 -26.49 -39.93 -1.95
CA ALA A 1058 -27.77 -39.55 -1.30
C ALA A 1058 -28.60 -40.74 -0.78
N LEU A 1059 -28.09 -41.98 -0.88
CA LEU A 1059 -28.88 -43.20 -0.66
C LEU A 1059 -29.29 -43.40 0.81
N ASN A 1060 -30.59 -43.24 1.10
CA ASN A 1060 -31.19 -43.47 2.40
C ASN A 1060 -31.71 -44.91 2.56
N ILE A 1061 -32.14 -45.56 1.47
CA ILE A 1061 -32.75 -46.90 1.48
C ILE A 1061 -32.12 -47.79 0.40
N LEU A 1062 -31.64 -48.96 0.78
CA LEU A 1062 -31.15 -49.99 -0.14
C LEU A 1062 -31.84 -51.33 0.12
N ASP A 1063 -32.54 -51.86 -0.88
CA ASP A 1063 -32.93 -53.27 -0.91
C ASP A 1063 -32.02 -54.02 -1.88
N CYS A 1064 -31.28 -55.00 -1.38
CA CYS A 1064 -30.44 -55.90 -2.16
C CYS A 1064 -30.76 -57.38 -1.88
N ARG A 1065 -31.97 -57.68 -1.36
CA ARG A 1065 -32.38 -59.04 -0.96
C ARG A 1065 -32.39 -60.04 -2.11
N ASN A 1066 -32.24 -61.32 -1.76
CA ASN A 1066 -32.35 -62.46 -2.68
C ASN A 1066 -31.40 -62.35 -3.90
N ASN A 1067 -30.14 -61.99 -3.65
CA ASN A 1067 -29.07 -61.92 -4.63
C ASN A 1067 -27.95 -62.93 -4.26
N GLN A 1068 -26.84 -62.92 -5.00
CA GLN A 1068 -25.70 -63.82 -4.80
C GLN A 1068 -24.49 -63.13 -4.12
N LEU A 1069 -24.72 -62.04 -3.37
CA LEU A 1069 -23.65 -61.24 -2.75
C LEU A 1069 -22.92 -62.03 -1.65
N THR A 1070 -21.61 -62.25 -1.81
CA THR A 1070 -20.73 -62.87 -0.80
C THR A 1070 -20.06 -61.84 0.11
N THR A 1071 -19.88 -60.62 -0.38
CA THR A 1071 -19.41 -59.45 0.38
C THR A 1071 -20.27 -58.24 0.02
N LEU A 1072 -20.33 -57.25 0.92
CA LEU A 1072 -20.99 -55.97 0.68
C LEU A 1072 -20.26 -54.88 1.47
N ASP A 1073 -19.87 -53.79 0.81
CA ASP A 1073 -19.30 -52.61 1.46
C ASP A 1073 -20.19 -51.40 1.18
N LEU A 1074 -20.60 -50.72 2.26
CA LEU A 1074 -21.46 -49.54 2.25
C LEU A 1074 -20.84 -48.39 3.07
N SER A 1075 -19.52 -48.46 3.33
CA SER A 1075 -18.78 -47.46 4.13
C SER A 1075 -18.76 -46.04 3.54
N LYS A 1076 -19.25 -45.86 2.30
CA LYS A 1076 -19.40 -44.56 1.63
C LYS A 1076 -20.84 -44.06 1.60
N ASN A 1077 -21.83 -44.92 1.82
CA ASN A 1077 -23.24 -44.55 1.83
C ASN A 1077 -23.63 -44.02 3.22
N SER A 1078 -23.07 -42.85 3.58
CA SER A 1078 -23.23 -42.22 4.90
C SER A 1078 -24.63 -41.69 5.19
N ASN A 1079 -25.51 -41.57 4.19
CA ASN A 1079 -26.91 -41.22 4.39
C ASN A 1079 -27.82 -42.44 4.66
N LEU A 1080 -27.30 -43.67 4.57
CA LEU A 1080 -28.12 -44.89 4.63
C LEU A 1080 -28.82 -45.07 5.98
N GLN A 1081 -30.16 -45.14 5.94
CA GLN A 1081 -31.07 -45.30 7.08
C GLN A 1081 -31.74 -46.68 7.12
N ILE A 1082 -31.93 -47.35 5.97
CA ILE A 1082 -32.55 -48.68 5.88
C ILE A 1082 -31.77 -49.57 4.91
N LEU A 1083 -31.39 -50.77 5.37
CA LEU A 1083 -30.78 -51.81 4.54
C LEU A 1083 -31.57 -53.12 4.63
N TYR A 1084 -32.01 -53.62 3.47
CA TYR A 1084 -32.56 -54.97 3.34
C TYR A 1084 -31.58 -55.86 2.56
N ALA A 1085 -30.81 -56.68 3.28
CA ALA A 1085 -29.76 -57.53 2.69
C ALA A 1085 -30.06 -59.04 2.74
N THR A 1086 -31.15 -59.46 3.38
CA THR A 1086 -31.49 -60.88 3.63
C THR A 1086 -31.60 -61.73 2.36
N GLY A 1087 -31.30 -63.03 2.46
CA GLY A 1087 -31.31 -63.93 1.31
C GLY A 1087 -30.06 -63.86 0.42
N ASN A 1088 -28.96 -63.29 0.92
CA ASN A 1088 -27.64 -63.30 0.29
C ASN A 1088 -26.66 -64.20 1.06
N PRO A 1089 -25.68 -64.86 0.39
CA PRO A 1089 -24.63 -65.65 1.03
C PRO A 1089 -23.49 -64.79 1.62
N LEU A 1090 -23.81 -63.66 2.25
CA LEU A 1090 -22.84 -62.70 2.77
C LEU A 1090 -21.97 -63.32 3.88
N VAL A 1091 -20.65 -63.26 3.70
CA VAL A 1091 -19.62 -63.66 4.70
C VAL A 1091 -19.08 -62.45 5.45
N TYR A 1092 -19.04 -61.29 4.78
CA TYR A 1092 -18.55 -60.00 5.29
C TYR A 1092 -19.49 -58.86 4.85
N LEU A 1093 -19.79 -57.95 5.77
CA LEU A 1093 -20.58 -56.73 5.53
C LEU A 1093 -19.86 -55.55 6.19
N ASN A 1094 -19.57 -54.49 5.44
CA ASN A 1094 -19.02 -53.25 5.99
C ASN A 1094 -20.08 -52.14 6.02
N LEU A 1095 -20.47 -51.77 7.24
CA LEU A 1095 -21.37 -50.67 7.56
C LEU A 1095 -20.66 -49.56 8.35
N LYS A 1096 -19.31 -49.49 8.33
CA LYS A 1096 -18.56 -48.38 8.96
C LYS A 1096 -18.66 -47.11 8.11
N ASN A 1097 -19.85 -46.49 8.11
CA ASN A 1097 -20.26 -45.39 7.23
C ASN A 1097 -20.50 -44.05 7.97
N GLY A 1098 -20.19 -43.98 9.27
CA GLY A 1098 -20.43 -42.83 10.14
C GLY A 1098 -21.88 -42.68 10.62
N ASN A 1099 -22.80 -43.56 10.21
CA ASN A 1099 -24.25 -43.37 10.35
C ASN A 1099 -24.95 -44.45 11.19
N ASN A 1100 -24.21 -45.32 11.89
CA ASN A 1100 -24.79 -46.45 12.63
C ASN A 1100 -25.83 -46.06 13.71
N GLN A 1101 -25.80 -44.83 14.23
CA GLN A 1101 -26.82 -44.37 15.18
C GLN A 1101 -28.17 -44.03 14.51
N ASN A 1102 -28.18 -43.80 13.19
CA ASN A 1102 -29.35 -43.37 12.41
C ASN A 1102 -29.97 -44.49 11.55
N LEU A 1103 -29.42 -45.71 11.57
CA LEU A 1103 -30.09 -46.86 10.94
C LEU A 1103 -31.38 -47.20 11.70
N ILE A 1104 -32.51 -47.18 10.99
CA ILE A 1104 -33.82 -47.60 11.51
C ILE A 1104 -33.80 -49.12 11.60
N ILE A 1105 -34.01 -49.66 12.80
CA ILE A 1105 -33.93 -51.09 13.11
C ILE A 1105 -35.33 -51.70 13.26
N GLN A 1106 -35.54 -52.91 12.73
CA GLN A 1106 -36.83 -53.59 12.82
C GLN A 1106 -37.12 -54.09 14.26
N PRO A 1107 -38.33 -53.87 14.81
CA PRO A 1107 -38.76 -54.48 16.08
C PRO A 1107 -38.80 -56.01 16.05
N GLU A 1108 -38.75 -56.62 17.24
CA GLU A 1108 -38.29 -58.00 17.43
C GLU A 1108 -39.12 -59.11 16.75
N THR A 1109 -38.41 -60.17 16.32
CA THR A 1109 -38.90 -61.52 15.89
C THR A 1109 -39.60 -61.70 14.54
N ALA A 1110 -39.85 -60.66 13.74
CA ALA A 1110 -40.51 -60.82 12.44
C ALA A 1110 -39.58 -61.38 11.32
N LYS A 1111 -39.53 -62.71 11.16
CA LYS A 1111 -38.94 -63.35 9.96
C LYS A 1111 -39.88 -63.24 8.75
N ASN A 1112 -39.46 -62.49 7.73
CA ASN A 1112 -39.95 -62.49 6.34
C ASN A 1112 -41.48 -62.51 6.12
N ALA A 1113 -42.11 -61.34 6.15
CA ALA A 1113 -43.40 -61.06 5.49
C ALA A 1113 -43.41 -59.61 4.94
N ALA A 1114 -44.28 -59.31 3.97
CA ALA A 1114 -44.36 -57.98 3.36
C ALA A 1114 -44.89 -56.91 4.34
N GLY A 1115 -44.35 -55.69 4.26
CA GLY A 1115 -44.73 -54.56 5.14
C GLY A 1115 -43.69 -54.18 6.22
N ILE A 1116 -42.39 -54.35 5.93
CA ILE A 1116 -41.30 -54.06 6.88
C ILE A 1116 -40.92 -52.56 6.84
N THR A 1117 -40.51 -52.03 7.99
CA THR A 1117 -40.11 -50.63 8.19
C THR A 1117 -38.79 -50.51 8.97
N GLY A 1118 -37.75 -51.25 8.59
CA GLY A 1118 -36.45 -51.21 9.27
C GLY A 1118 -35.48 -52.34 8.89
N THR A 1119 -34.19 -52.09 9.13
CA THR A 1119 -33.04 -52.96 8.86
C THR A 1119 -33.04 -54.23 9.70
N THR A 1120 -32.60 -55.35 9.12
CA THR A 1120 -32.30 -56.61 9.84
C THR A 1120 -31.28 -57.47 9.09
N PHE A 1121 -30.44 -58.19 9.84
CA PHE A 1121 -29.44 -59.16 9.34
C PHE A 1121 -29.82 -60.62 9.68
N ILE A 1122 -30.97 -60.85 10.31
CA ILE A 1122 -31.48 -62.21 10.58
C ILE A 1122 -31.72 -62.94 9.24
N GLY A 1123 -31.22 -64.16 9.12
CA GLY A 1123 -31.22 -64.95 7.88
C GLY A 1123 -29.92 -64.86 7.06
N LEU A 1124 -28.93 -64.04 7.46
CA LEU A 1124 -27.59 -64.03 6.86
C LEU A 1124 -26.69 -65.05 7.54
N THR A 1125 -26.99 -66.34 7.35
CA THR A 1125 -26.37 -67.44 8.12
C THR A 1125 -24.87 -67.64 7.91
N SER A 1126 -24.31 -67.11 6.82
CA SER A 1126 -22.87 -67.16 6.51
C SER A 1126 -22.06 -66.00 7.11
N LEU A 1127 -22.74 -65.00 7.68
CA LEU A 1127 -22.14 -63.71 8.02
C LEU A 1127 -21.38 -63.77 9.34
N SER A 1128 -20.05 -63.79 9.25
CA SER A 1128 -19.16 -63.92 10.41
C SER A 1128 -18.98 -62.61 11.18
N CYS A 1129 -18.81 -61.50 10.45
CA CYS A 1129 -18.52 -60.18 11.01
C CYS A 1129 -19.21 -59.08 10.21
N VAL A 1130 -19.85 -58.16 10.93
CA VAL A 1130 -20.35 -56.88 10.41
C VAL A 1130 -19.45 -55.79 10.94
N LYS A 1131 -18.80 -55.05 10.04
CA LYS A 1131 -17.90 -53.96 10.38
C LYS A 1131 -18.70 -52.68 10.65
N VAL A 1132 -18.47 -52.04 11.78
CA VAL A 1132 -19.31 -50.94 12.30
C VAL A 1132 -18.51 -49.72 12.75
N ASP A 1133 -19.18 -48.60 12.95
CA ASP A 1133 -18.62 -47.34 13.46
C ASP A 1133 -18.19 -47.47 14.93
N ASP A 1134 -19.09 -48.02 15.75
CA ASP A 1134 -18.95 -48.21 17.21
C ASP A 1134 -19.45 -49.62 17.55
N ALA A 1135 -18.52 -50.50 17.94
CA ALA A 1135 -18.88 -51.89 18.26
C ALA A 1135 -19.68 -52.00 19.57
N ALA A 1136 -19.54 -51.07 20.52
CA ALA A 1136 -20.30 -51.10 21.76
C ALA A 1136 -21.76 -50.70 21.53
N TYR A 1137 -22.00 -49.63 20.75
CA TYR A 1137 -23.33 -49.20 20.35
C TYR A 1137 -24.07 -50.30 19.57
N SER A 1138 -23.43 -50.90 18.56
CA SER A 1138 -24.06 -51.97 17.76
C SER A 1138 -24.31 -53.25 18.57
N ASN A 1139 -23.36 -53.69 19.42
CA ASN A 1139 -23.59 -54.85 20.29
C ASN A 1139 -24.63 -54.58 21.40
N THR A 1140 -24.96 -53.32 21.71
CA THR A 1140 -26.05 -52.97 22.64
C THR A 1140 -27.39 -52.87 21.93
N ASN A 1141 -27.48 -52.04 20.88
CA ASN A 1141 -28.76 -51.64 20.28
C ASN A 1141 -29.20 -52.53 19.11
N TRP A 1142 -28.28 -53.23 18.44
CA TRP A 1142 -28.58 -54.13 17.32
C TRP A 1142 -28.42 -55.62 17.67
N ALA A 1143 -28.25 -55.94 18.95
CA ALA A 1143 -27.97 -57.30 19.44
C ALA A 1143 -28.97 -58.36 18.93
N LYS A 1144 -30.23 -57.95 18.72
CA LYS A 1144 -31.36 -58.81 18.39
C LYS A 1144 -31.68 -58.92 16.89
N ILE A 1145 -30.93 -58.24 16.01
CA ILE A 1145 -31.17 -58.25 14.55
C ILE A 1145 -30.06 -58.94 13.73
N LYS A 1146 -29.29 -59.84 14.34
CA LYS A 1146 -28.28 -60.67 13.68
C LYS A 1146 -28.36 -62.11 14.17
N GLU A 1147 -27.72 -63.04 13.45
CA GLU A 1147 -27.53 -64.40 13.96
C GLU A 1147 -26.57 -64.41 15.18
N THR A 1148 -26.63 -65.47 15.99
CA THR A 1148 -25.79 -65.61 17.19
C THR A 1148 -24.31 -65.80 16.86
N THR A 1149 -24.00 -66.34 15.68
CA THR A 1149 -22.65 -66.55 15.15
C THR A 1149 -22.01 -65.28 14.58
N THR A 1150 -22.81 -64.28 14.20
CA THR A 1150 -22.33 -63.00 13.67
C THR A 1150 -21.81 -62.10 14.79
N THR A 1151 -20.71 -61.37 14.57
CA THR A 1151 -20.20 -60.35 15.51
C THR A 1151 -20.25 -58.95 14.92
N TYR A 1152 -20.45 -57.93 15.77
CA TYR A 1152 -20.17 -56.53 15.40
C TYR A 1152 -18.77 -56.16 15.87
N SER A 1153 -17.94 -55.62 14.98
CA SER A 1153 -16.55 -55.22 15.25
C SER A 1153 -16.19 -53.96 14.46
N GLU A 1154 -15.32 -53.11 14.99
CA GLU A 1154 -14.83 -51.93 14.24
C GLU A 1154 -13.73 -52.27 13.24
N THR A 1155 -13.11 -53.45 13.35
CA THR A 1155 -11.96 -53.87 12.54
C THR A 1155 -12.28 -55.04 11.62
N CYS A 1156 -13.06 -56.03 12.10
CA CYS A 1156 -13.35 -57.30 11.41
C CYS A 1156 -12.09 -57.97 10.81
N THR A 1157 -11.11 -58.29 11.67
CA THR A 1157 -9.86 -58.93 11.28
C THR A 1157 -10.07 -60.38 10.79
N LEU A 1158 -10.08 -60.56 9.47
CA LEU A 1158 -9.85 -61.83 8.79
C LEU A 1158 -8.33 -61.98 8.57
N GLY A 1159 -7.76 -63.12 8.98
CA GLY A 1159 -6.31 -63.34 8.97
C GLY A 1159 -5.75 -63.84 7.63
N LEU A 1160 -4.49 -63.47 7.35
CA LEU A 1160 -3.65 -63.98 6.25
C LEU A 1160 -2.23 -64.22 6.79
N GLU A 1161 -1.45 -65.07 6.11
CA GLU A 1161 -0.28 -65.78 6.68
C GLU A 1161 1.07 -65.01 6.61
N ASP A 1162 2.00 -65.40 7.50
CA ASP A 1162 3.36 -64.86 7.63
C ASP A 1162 4.35 -65.34 6.54
N SER A 1163 5.45 -64.60 6.37
CA SER A 1163 6.38 -64.74 5.23
C SER A 1163 7.47 -65.81 5.38
N VAL A 1164 7.93 -66.34 4.24
CA VAL A 1164 8.82 -67.51 4.09
C VAL A 1164 10.27 -67.29 4.58
N PHE A 1165 10.74 -66.04 4.70
CA PHE A 1165 12.18 -65.73 4.85
C PHE A 1165 12.75 -65.72 6.28
N ASP A 1166 11.94 -66.00 7.31
CA ASP A 1166 12.37 -65.91 8.70
C ASP A 1166 13.16 -67.15 9.20
N LYS A 1167 13.12 -68.27 8.47
CA LYS A 1167 13.80 -69.52 8.83
C LYS A 1167 15.19 -69.72 8.19
N VAL A 1168 15.65 -68.73 7.42
CA VAL A 1168 16.89 -68.78 6.63
C VAL A 1168 18.14 -68.70 7.52
N ALA A 1169 19.04 -69.69 7.40
CA ALA A 1169 20.32 -69.73 8.11
C ALA A 1169 21.51 -69.52 7.16
N LEU A 1170 22.54 -68.78 7.59
CA LEU A 1170 23.79 -68.59 6.84
C LEU A 1170 25.01 -68.82 7.74
N TYR A 1171 25.88 -69.77 7.38
CA TYR A 1171 27.03 -70.15 8.22
C TYR A 1171 28.17 -70.81 7.43
N PRO A 1172 29.43 -70.79 7.93
CA PRO A 1172 29.89 -70.04 9.11
C PRO A 1172 29.84 -68.53 8.85
N ASN A 1173 29.53 -67.74 9.87
CA ASN A 1173 29.48 -66.29 9.80
C ASN A 1173 30.03 -65.73 11.13
N PRO A 1174 31.29 -65.26 11.20
CA PRO A 1174 32.19 -64.97 10.07
C PRO A 1174 32.62 -66.17 9.20
N THR A 1175 32.92 -65.91 7.93
CA THR A 1175 33.45 -66.88 6.96
C THR A 1175 34.85 -66.48 6.49
N LYS A 1176 35.68 -67.48 6.16
CA LYS A 1176 36.99 -67.30 5.49
C LYS A 1176 36.90 -67.51 3.97
N GLY A 1177 35.70 -67.56 3.42
CA GLY A 1177 35.41 -67.67 1.99
C GLY A 1177 34.09 -68.38 1.71
N GLU A 1178 33.98 -69.66 2.06
CA GLU A 1178 32.76 -70.43 1.83
C GLU A 1178 31.64 -70.11 2.82
N LEU A 1179 30.42 -69.92 2.31
CA LEU A 1179 29.23 -69.65 3.09
C LEU A 1179 28.09 -70.55 2.62
N ASN A 1180 27.50 -71.33 3.53
CA ASN A 1180 26.31 -72.12 3.29
C ASN A 1180 25.06 -71.28 3.61
N ILE A 1181 23.97 -71.52 2.88
CA ILE A 1181 22.66 -70.89 2.98
C ILE A 1181 21.65 -72.04 3.05
N GLN A 1182 20.85 -72.14 4.10
CA GLN A 1182 19.94 -73.27 4.32
C GLN A 1182 18.49 -72.85 4.58
N ASN A 1183 17.59 -73.82 4.42
CA ASN A 1183 16.14 -73.75 4.66
C ASN A 1183 15.35 -72.86 3.69
N VAL A 1184 15.86 -72.55 2.49
CA VAL A 1184 15.16 -71.70 1.51
C VAL A 1184 15.56 -71.99 0.07
N GLN A 1185 14.57 -72.23 -0.80
CA GLN A 1185 14.78 -72.33 -2.24
C GLN A 1185 15.03 -70.92 -2.81
N LEU A 1186 16.09 -70.77 -3.61
CA LEU A 1186 16.55 -69.49 -4.14
C LEU A 1186 17.05 -69.64 -5.58
N GLU A 1187 16.73 -68.65 -6.42
CA GLU A 1187 17.26 -68.57 -7.79
C GLU A 1187 18.60 -67.83 -7.84
N LYS A 1188 18.84 -66.93 -6.87
CA LYS A 1188 19.96 -65.99 -6.92
C LYS A 1188 20.38 -65.49 -5.54
N ALA A 1189 21.69 -65.29 -5.36
CA ALA A 1189 22.27 -64.53 -4.27
C ALA A 1189 23.19 -63.42 -4.81
N THR A 1190 23.02 -62.18 -4.34
CA THR A 1190 23.85 -61.02 -4.71
C THR A 1190 24.52 -60.44 -3.48
N VAL A 1191 25.80 -60.07 -3.59
CA VAL A 1191 26.65 -59.69 -2.46
C VAL A 1191 27.13 -58.26 -2.63
N TYR A 1192 26.81 -57.42 -1.66
CA TYR A 1192 27.14 -56.00 -1.64
C TYR A 1192 28.14 -55.69 -0.51
N ASN A 1193 29.01 -54.69 -0.71
CA ASN A 1193 29.86 -54.19 0.36
C ASN A 1193 29.07 -53.27 1.33
N SER A 1194 29.74 -52.81 2.39
CA SER A 1194 29.18 -51.85 3.35
C SER A 1194 28.79 -50.47 2.75
N LEU A 1195 29.18 -50.18 1.50
CA LEU A 1195 28.83 -48.97 0.75
C LEU A 1195 27.68 -49.21 -0.26
N GLY A 1196 27.05 -50.39 -0.25
CA GLY A 1196 25.93 -50.72 -1.15
C GLY A 1196 26.31 -50.99 -2.60
N GLN A 1197 27.60 -51.15 -2.92
CA GLN A 1197 28.07 -51.49 -4.26
C GLN A 1197 28.01 -53.01 -4.46
N LEU A 1198 27.52 -53.47 -5.62
CA LEU A 1198 27.47 -54.89 -5.97
C LEU A 1198 28.90 -55.43 -6.19
N VAL A 1199 29.29 -56.44 -5.43
CA VAL A 1199 30.63 -57.04 -5.43
C VAL A 1199 30.65 -58.39 -6.16
N LYS A 1200 29.61 -59.21 -6.00
CA LYS A 1200 29.54 -60.55 -6.60
C LYS A 1200 28.09 -61.03 -6.73
N THR A 1201 27.84 -61.87 -7.73
CA THR A 1201 26.52 -62.48 -7.99
C THR A 1201 26.70 -63.99 -8.16
N PHE A 1202 25.77 -64.75 -7.61
CA PHE A 1202 25.66 -66.20 -7.75
C PHE A 1202 24.25 -66.54 -8.23
N THR A 1203 24.15 -67.32 -9.31
CA THR A 1203 22.92 -68.05 -9.65
C THR A 1203 22.90 -69.33 -8.83
N LEU A 1204 21.75 -69.67 -8.25
CA LEU A 1204 21.56 -70.81 -7.35
C LEU A 1204 20.56 -71.80 -7.96
N ASP A 1205 20.59 -73.05 -7.48
CA ASP A 1205 19.63 -74.07 -7.91
C ASP A 1205 18.32 -73.89 -7.11
N SER A 1206 17.30 -73.36 -7.77
CA SER A 1206 16.00 -73.08 -7.16
C SER A 1206 15.19 -74.33 -6.82
N SER A 1207 15.60 -75.52 -7.28
CA SER A 1207 15.02 -76.78 -6.80
C SER A 1207 15.49 -77.15 -5.39
N ASN A 1208 16.63 -76.62 -4.94
CA ASN A 1208 17.27 -76.98 -3.69
C ASN A 1208 17.10 -75.90 -2.61
N SER A 1209 16.75 -76.30 -1.39
CA SER A 1209 16.63 -75.41 -0.22
C SER A 1209 17.96 -75.07 0.46
N ASP A 1210 19.03 -75.79 0.12
CA ASP A 1210 20.34 -75.70 0.74
C ASP A 1210 21.43 -75.45 -0.31
N ASN A 1211 22.03 -74.26 -0.28
CA ASN A 1211 22.96 -73.76 -1.30
C ASN A 1211 24.29 -73.30 -0.65
N LYS A 1212 25.38 -73.25 -1.43
CA LYS A 1212 26.68 -72.73 -0.97
C LYS A 1212 27.24 -71.71 -1.95
N ILE A 1213 27.72 -70.58 -1.43
CA ILE A 1213 28.40 -69.52 -2.21
C ILE A 1213 29.84 -69.31 -1.72
N ASN A 1214 30.73 -68.85 -2.60
CA ASN A 1214 32.15 -68.67 -2.29
C ASN A 1214 32.62 -67.22 -2.44
N LEU A 1215 32.87 -66.59 -1.30
CA LEU A 1215 33.34 -65.22 -1.09
C LEU A 1215 34.87 -65.13 -0.93
N SER A 1216 35.61 -66.22 -1.12
CA SER A 1216 37.08 -66.19 -1.05
C SER A 1216 37.66 -65.18 -2.05
N GLY A 1217 38.67 -64.42 -1.61
CA GLY A 1217 39.30 -63.36 -2.41
C GLY A 1217 38.62 -61.99 -2.29
N LEU A 1218 37.51 -61.86 -1.56
CA LEU A 1218 37.03 -60.55 -1.10
C LEU A 1218 37.91 -60.05 0.06
N PRO A 1219 38.15 -58.72 0.18
CA PRO A 1219 38.80 -58.15 1.35
C PRO A 1219 38.10 -58.49 2.67
N LYS A 1220 38.85 -58.48 3.78
CA LYS A 1220 38.28 -58.65 5.12
C LYS A 1220 37.30 -57.52 5.43
N GLY A 1221 36.07 -57.84 5.83
CA GLY A 1221 35.05 -56.81 6.03
C GLY A 1221 33.61 -57.31 6.18
N ILE A 1222 32.69 -56.36 6.25
CA ILE A 1222 31.24 -56.60 6.36
C ILE A 1222 30.60 -56.48 4.97
N TYR A 1223 29.84 -57.50 4.62
CA TYR A 1223 29.08 -57.60 3.38
C TYR A 1223 27.60 -57.90 3.67
N TYR A 1224 26.72 -57.59 2.72
CA TYR A 1224 25.31 -57.92 2.77
C TYR A 1224 24.95 -58.83 1.60
N VAL A 1225 24.45 -60.03 1.91
CA VAL A 1225 23.99 -61.00 0.92
C VAL A 1225 22.48 -60.87 0.80
N TYR A 1226 22.01 -60.44 -0.37
CA TYR A 1226 20.62 -60.43 -0.76
C TYR A 1226 20.28 -61.77 -1.41
N LEU A 1227 19.26 -62.43 -0.86
CA LEU A 1227 18.75 -63.74 -1.27
C LEU A 1227 17.43 -63.52 -1.99
N ILE A 1228 17.26 -64.07 -3.20
CA ILE A 1228 16.15 -63.74 -4.11
C ILE A 1228 15.47 -65.01 -4.64
N ASN A 1229 14.14 -65.01 -4.64
CA ASN A 1229 13.28 -66.01 -5.27
C ASN A 1229 12.04 -65.29 -5.82
N GLN A 1230 11.87 -65.27 -7.15
CA GLN A 1230 10.83 -64.51 -7.85
C GLN A 1230 10.79 -63.03 -7.37
N ASP A 1231 9.60 -62.52 -7.04
CA ASP A 1231 9.38 -61.13 -6.62
C ASP A 1231 9.86 -60.82 -5.19
N PHE A 1232 10.36 -61.80 -4.45
CA PHE A 1232 10.74 -61.66 -3.03
C PHE A 1232 12.26 -61.69 -2.82
N ALA A 1233 12.74 -60.75 -2.01
CA ALA A 1233 14.15 -60.62 -1.65
C ALA A 1233 14.36 -60.36 -0.15
N SER A 1234 15.40 -60.96 0.45
CA SER A 1234 15.78 -60.77 1.86
C SER A 1234 17.28 -60.57 2.02
N ALA A 1235 17.69 -59.56 2.79
CA ALA A 1235 19.10 -59.24 3.03
C ALA A 1235 19.60 -59.83 4.37
N LYS A 1236 20.77 -60.47 4.35
CA LYS A 1236 21.42 -61.02 5.55
C LYS A 1236 22.88 -60.57 5.61
N LYS A 1237 23.34 -60.13 6.78
CA LYS A 1237 24.69 -59.59 7.02
C LYS A 1237 25.71 -60.72 7.18
N VAL A 1238 26.85 -60.62 6.50
CA VAL A 1238 27.95 -61.59 6.55
C VAL A 1238 29.28 -60.88 6.80
N ILE A 1239 30.17 -61.51 7.57
CA ILE A 1239 31.53 -61.02 7.84
C ILE A 1239 32.53 -61.95 7.14
N VAL A 1240 33.46 -61.38 6.38
CA VAL A 1240 34.58 -62.11 5.74
C VAL A 1240 35.87 -61.85 6.52
N GLU A 1241 36.56 -62.92 6.91
CA GLU A 1241 37.77 -62.97 7.75
C GLU A 1241 39.08 -63.27 7.00
#